data_AF-A0A562RZ79-F1
#
_entry.id   AF-A0A562RZ79-F1
#
_cell.length_a   1.000
_cell.length_b   1.000
_cell.length_c   1.000
_cell.angle_alpha   90.00
_cell.angle_beta   90.00
_cell.angle_gamma   90.00
#
_symmetry.space_group_name_H-M   'P 1'
#
loop_
_entity.id
_entity.type
_entity.pdbx_description
1 polymer ?
#
loop_
_entity_poly.entity_id
_entity_poly.type
_entity_poly.pdbx_seq_one_letter_code
_entity_poly.pdbx_strand_id
1 'polypeptide(L)'
;MPHKIFNTIEEDLKKKIHFGTAPFLGTFEKEIPEKIYQQLKDYFSDSKEENSLEQICAAFSNYPAIMTTLLTAELNSNFSENFKIYPYIINLFKIDLGSDTNKQRLWRAFRKTCIGLGLSVSPKTSGTHYMVREYTRHMGVPIAYAGSLAVHMQQLAEKMGLPDREDPAGLKQWQEELLKKLSLPFSITAKNAIEEDEQGYYIQLFLDLLDNNKPQNPVQQAMLQGVQEINKGYRQACIPSIIFLDETLGIHIPCSNNSLWRIEVDGEILFEGEVTESPFLPVHKVLPQKIKVSDGVNSMEFDVWEDSKNNRMLLFGERDMRLLNRVHFGTDIDTLPPGSYTLLSRFEPDLTDTGSTLISDTPSIYASEIHLGPGEKVRIVHGSASLLMQANAMPHMEFRGAWYRDYAGLDFLASRDLGLHIRIPDEFSDQKLRVRLRSRDLGEPIEVPLHMDNEENISMELESLLEKWKAGMSMVSVECLPENGNRPLIKTAARIWNGLEKIENNAILCRRKPENLLENQSENFHLTRKESLWSFGIHKFEEPSWQLTFQDGANKISATWRKPGIHMVLRSFESGSCRTKELCAGESIPLINVYNQDVVIQGLDAGKILLGNTSWTIRQNQHTWCASLSSLHDVITDTSPTLIHESRDSGMAKDLLTFVTPHHCSNFHVSDSEKDVSMAFLAMVSPDRILMEAINLLMGNTAKIGTQVSAEFEEILTFENGGNCRIAIKEKSCRLSILPEGWEDGLWRFTPSMQCNGRFGRICNPRQDEYSSFAYIKKGSIADPATIKDEYSSLPPSEKIAFFRRIHDMTLRCHSQESWDTIRSWLPDLWKSMVHDIHHSAVSGDRMCREKLIETLADRPPEDASSGWVPLLQMLDEKPDLMAWPAKEYPCLCSKESSLLFCLVHMKKLENLSEAIQSPVFHSSFWIAGRNPSFSAQTIKTYLQTWENMDLEEERKKRFKSSWMPEEGELLGPLHYRWAMNQFLQKHHQAISGTGNNRRRSWASLLCKKANNTNPFFYSLKMNKGDVEKISSYGLDGRISDTAEAELASGVSCYLSSIAYFCRNQAHGGSPADQAIKGFLSKLEQSAAMKAGEAGVGNRYLAGTGQELLGFYLLFWEWGFQAGLSPKNLDTL
;
A
#
# COMPACT_ATOMS: atom_id res chain seq x y z
N MET A 1 -55.69 47.82 -14.50
CA MET A 1 -55.26 46.43 -14.83
C MET A 1 -55.79 45.46 -13.80
N PRO A 2 -56.06 44.18 -14.11
CA PRO A 2 -56.52 43.25 -13.11
C PRO A 2 -55.33 42.76 -12.28
N HIS A 3 -54.79 43.63 -11.41
CA HIS A 3 -53.73 43.31 -10.44
C HIS A 3 -54.00 41.98 -9.71
N LYS A 4 -55.28 41.64 -9.51
CA LYS A 4 -55.70 40.40 -8.87
C LYS A 4 -55.32 39.13 -9.65
N ILE A 5 -55.39 39.16 -11.00
CA ILE A 5 -55.04 38.01 -11.84
C ILE A 5 -53.52 37.82 -11.86
N PHE A 6 -52.74 38.89 -12.05
CA PHE A 6 -51.28 38.81 -12.02
C PHE A 6 -50.74 38.38 -10.66
N ASN A 7 -51.27 38.91 -9.56
CA ASN A 7 -50.88 38.47 -8.21
C ASN A 7 -51.18 36.97 -7.99
N THR A 8 -52.28 36.45 -8.52
CA THR A 8 -52.62 35.03 -8.36
C THR A 8 -51.64 34.14 -9.12
N ILE A 9 -51.28 34.52 -10.34
CA ILE A 9 -50.34 33.78 -11.19
C ILE A 9 -48.92 33.88 -10.65
N GLU A 10 -48.51 35.07 -10.20
CA GLU A 10 -47.22 35.30 -9.57
C GLU A 10 -47.05 34.40 -8.35
N GLU A 11 -48.06 34.32 -7.48
CA GLU A 11 -48.01 33.45 -6.29
C GLU A 11 -48.05 31.95 -6.63
N ASP A 12 -48.82 31.54 -7.65
CA ASP A 12 -48.81 30.14 -8.13
C ASP A 12 -47.45 29.76 -8.72
N LEU A 13 -46.89 30.61 -9.58
CA LEU A 13 -45.61 30.39 -10.25
C LEU A 13 -44.45 30.43 -9.24
N LYS A 14 -44.45 31.39 -8.30
CA LYS A 14 -43.51 31.40 -7.17
C LYS A 14 -43.55 30.08 -6.41
N LYS A 15 -44.72 29.58 -6.03
CA LYS A 15 -44.86 28.29 -5.34
C LYS A 15 -44.27 27.16 -6.17
N LYS A 16 -44.62 27.07 -7.46
CA LYS A 16 -44.09 26.04 -8.36
C LYS A 16 -42.56 26.12 -8.50
N ILE A 17 -42.00 27.31 -8.56
CA ILE A 17 -40.54 27.50 -8.64
C ILE A 17 -39.86 27.11 -7.33
N HIS A 18 -40.36 27.56 -6.17
CA HIS A 18 -39.77 27.28 -4.85
C HIS A 18 -39.84 25.81 -4.46
N PHE A 19 -40.97 25.15 -4.73
CA PHE A 19 -41.19 23.75 -4.40
C PHE A 19 -40.76 22.78 -5.51
N GLY A 20 -40.53 23.29 -6.73
CA GLY A 20 -40.06 22.52 -7.87
C GLY A 20 -38.56 22.21 -7.80
N THR A 21 -38.19 21.05 -8.35
CA THR A 21 -36.80 20.57 -8.39
C THR A 21 -36.00 21.11 -9.57
N ALA A 22 -36.66 21.66 -10.60
CA ALA A 22 -36.01 22.10 -11.83
C ALA A 22 -35.17 23.37 -11.64
N PRO A 23 -33.84 23.34 -11.86
CA PRO A 23 -32.95 24.46 -11.56
C PRO A 23 -33.12 25.66 -12.51
N PHE A 24 -33.72 25.45 -13.68
CA PHE A 24 -33.78 26.41 -14.78
C PHE A 24 -35.19 26.93 -15.04
N LEU A 25 -35.32 28.21 -15.38
CA LEU A 25 -36.62 28.84 -15.67
C LEU A 25 -37.31 28.30 -16.93
N GLY A 26 -36.53 27.84 -17.92
CA GLY A 26 -37.07 27.31 -19.19
C GLY A 26 -37.97 26.09 -19.01
N THR A 27 -37.87 25.36 -17.90
CA THR A 27 -38.79 24.24 -17.61
C THR A 27 -40.18 24.70 -17.16
N PHE A 28 -40.32 25.96 -16.76
CA PHE A 28 -41.58 26.55 -16.28
C PHE A 28 -42.32 27.37 -17.34
N GLU A 29 -41.82 27.43 -18.58
CA GLU A 29 -42.42 28.19 -19.68
C GLU A 29 -43.91 27.87 -19.87
N LYS A 30 -44.27 26.57 -19.82
CA LYS A 30 -45.65 26.08 -19.98
C LYS A 30 -46.56 26.32 -18.77
N GLU A 31 -46.02 26.79 -17.65
CA GLU A 31 -46.79 27.11 -16.44
C GLU A 31 -47.49 28.48 -16.55
N ILE A 32 -47.05 29.34 -17.48
CA ILE A 32 -47.77 30.57 -17.84
C ILE A 32 -48.79 30.21 -18.94
N PRO A 33 -50.10 30.41 -18.72
CA PRO A 33 -51.09 30.14 -19.76
C PRO A 33 -50.83 31.00 -21.00
N GLU A 34 -50.88 30.40 -22.19
CA GLU A 34 -50.60 31.04 -23.50
C GLU A 34 -51.29 32.41 -23.66
N LYS A 35 -52.54 32.51 -23.24
CA LYS A 35 -53.33 33.75 -23.30
C LYS A 35 -52.74 34.87 -22.44
N ILE A 36 -52.22 34.53 -21.27
CA ILE A 36 -51.57 35.49 -20.35
C ILE A 36 -50.17 35.83 -20.85
N TYR A 37 -49.44 34.84 -21.38
CA TYR A 37 -48.14 35.06 -22.01
C TYR A 37 -48.25 36.11 -23.12
N GLN A 38 -49.22 35.95 -24.03
CA GLN A 38 -49.48 36.91 -25.09
C GLN A 38 -49.89 38.28 -24.55
N GLN A 39 -50.75 38.35 -23.53
CA GLN A 39 -51.14 39.62 -22.90
C GLN A 39 -49.97 40.37 -22.25
N LEU A 40 -49.03 39.66 -21.64
CA LEU A 40 -47.82 40.24 -21.06
C LEU A 40 -46.88 40.75 -22.16
N LYS A 41 -46.72 39.96 -23.23
CA LYS A 41 -45.93 40.34 -24.39
C LYS A 41 -46.50 41.61 -25.02
N ASP A 42 -47.80 41.62 -25.35
CA ASP A 42 -48.52 42.77 -25.89
C ASP A 42 -48.39 43.99 -24.97
N TYR A 43 -48.49 43.82 -23.64
CA TYR A 43 -48.34 44.92 -22.69
C TYR A 43 -46.98 45.62 -22.78
N PHE A 44 -45.90 44.87 -22.92
CA PHE A 44 -44.55 45.44 -23.04
C PHE A 44 -44.20 45.87 -24.48
N SER A 45 -44.81 45.25 -25.50
CA SER A 45 -44.52 45.55 -26.91
C SER A 45 -45.41 46.62 -27.54
N ASP A 46 -46.63 46.85 -27.03
CA ASP A 46 -47.60 47.85 -27.52
C ASP A 46 -47.50 49.22 -26.80
N SER A 47 -46.49 49.42 -25.95
CA SER A 47 -46.24 50.74 -25.36
C SER A 47 -45.87 51.74 -26.47
N LYS A 48 -46.60 52.87 -26.54
CA LYS A 48 -46.34 53.94 -27.53
C LYS A 48 -45.01 54.68 -27.29
N GLU A 49 -44.42 54.51 -26.11
CA GLU A 49 -43.15 55.09 -25.67
C GLU A 49 -42.20 53.95 -25.22
N GLU A 50 -40.88 54.17 -25.32
CA GLU A 50 -39.87 53.26 -24.75
C GLU A 50 -40.05 53.15 -23.24
N ASN A 51 -40.03 51.93 -22.71
CA ASN A 51 -40.08 51.73 -21.26
C ASN A 51 -38.74 52.17 -20.63
N SER A 52 -38.79 52.76 -19.45
CA SER A 52 -37.55 53.08 -18.72
C SER A 52 -36.94 51.82 -18.09
N LEU A 53 -35.61 51.76 -18.02
CA LEU A 53 -34.90 50.66 -17.35
C LEU A 53 -35.32 50.54 -15.87
N GLU A 54 -35.60 51.67 -15.19
CA GLU A 54 -36.10 51.65 -13.81
C GLU A 54 -37.45 50.94 -13.68
N GLN A 55 -38.38 51.15 -14.61
CA GLN A 55 -39.68 50.47 -14.60
C GLN A 55 -39.52 48.95 -14.76
N ILE A 56 -38.63 48.51 -15.66
CA ILE A 56 -38.36 47.08 -15.85
C ILE A 56 -37.68 46.47 -14.61
N CYS A 57 -36.67 47.13 -14.05
CA CYS A 57 -36.03 46.68 -12.80
C CYS A 57 -37.02 46.64 -11.62
N ALA A 58 -37.95 47.59 -11.53
CA ALA A 58 -39.02 47.57 -10.54
C ALA A 58 -40.01 46.42 -10.78
N ALA A 59 -40.32 46.09 -12.04
CA ALA A 59 -41.15 44.94 -12.39
C ALA A 59 -40.52 43.62 -11.95
N PHE A 60 -39.20 43.44 -12.10
CA PHE A 60 -38.46 42.28 -11.57
C PHE A 60 -38.53 42.15 -10.04
N SER A 61 -38.76 43.25 -9.33
CA SER A 61 -38.93 43.24 -7.87
C SER A 61 -40.38 42.96 -7.46
N ASN A 62 -41.35 43.46 -8.23
CA ASN A 62 -42.78 43.34 -7.92
C ASN A 62 -43.40 42.01 -8.37
N TYR A 63 -42.98 41.49 -9.53
CA TYR A 63 -43.47 40.25 -10.14
C TYR A 63 -42.30 39.35 -10.54
N PRO A 64 -41.48 38.91 -9.57
CA PRO A 64 -40.23 38.24 -9.85
C PRO A 64 -40.38 36.99 -10.73
N ALA A 65 -41.31 36.08 -10.42
CA ALA A 65 -41.48 34.82 -11.13
C ALA A 65 -41.98 35.03 -12.57
N ILE A 66 -43.00 35.87 -12.77
CA ILE A 66 -43.52 36.18 -14.09
C ILE A 66 -42.44 36.82 -14.97
N MET A 67 -41.73 37.84 -14.46
CA MET A 67 -40.77 38.59 -15.25
C MET A 67 -39.58 37.75 -15.69
N THR A 68 -39.02 36.92 -14.80
CA THR A 68 -37.91 36.04 -15.15
C THR A 68 -38.34 34.94 -16.10
N THR A 69 -39.49 34.29 -15.88
CA THR A 69 -39.98 33.23 -16.78
C THR A 69 -40.34 33.77 -18.17
N LEU A 70 -40.95 34.95 -18.25
CA LEU A 70 -41.28 35.61 -19.53
C LEU A 70 -40.00 35.91 -20.35
N LEU A 71 -38.99 36.51 -19.71
CA LEU A 71 -37.72 36.81 -20.36
C LEU A 71 -37.04 35.53 -20.85
N THR A 72 -36.96 34.49 -20.01
CA THR A 72 -36.34 33.23 -20.37
C THR A 72 -37.09 32.53 -21.50
N ALA A 73 -38.42 32.50 -21.49
CA ALA A 73 -39.25 31.90 -22.54
C ALA A 73 -39.07 32.61 -23.89
N GLU A 74 -39.04 33.95 -23.90
CA GLU A 74 -38.82 34.71 -25.13
C GLU A 74 -37.43 34.44 -25.71
N LEU A 75 -36.42 34.35 -24.85
CA LEU A 75 -35.08 34.01 -25.29
C LEU A 75 -35.03 32.55 -25.79
N ASN A 76 -35.66 31.59 -25.10
CA ASN A 76 -35.68 30.18 -25.50
C ASN A 76 -36.33 29.97 -26.88
N SER A 77 -37.38 30.74 -27.18
CA SER A 77 -38.11 30.67 -28.46
C SER A 77 -37.34 31.27 -29.65
N ASN A 78 -36.43 32.23 -29.41
CA ASN A 78 -35.80 33.01 -30.48
C ASN A 78 -34.27 32.84 -30.59
N PHE A 79 -33.64 32.23 -29.59
CA PHE A 79 -32.18 32.14 -29.53
C PHE A 79 -31.64 31.13 -30.55
N SER A 80 -30.68 31.59 -31.36
CA SER A 80 -29.88 30.79 -32.29
C SER A 80 -28.40 30.85 -31.92
N GLU A 81 -27.56 30.02 -32.54
CA GLU A 81 -26.15 29.74 -32.17
C GLU A 81 -25.18 30.95 -32.09
N ASN A 82 -25.63 32.18 -32.34
CA ASN A 82 -24.80 33.40 -32.46
C ASN A 82 -24.67 34.27 -31.19
N PHE A 83 -25.04 33.79 -29.98
CA PHE A 83 -24.91 34.54 -28.69
C PHE A 83 -25.58 35.94 -28.62
N LYS A 84 -26.40 36.32 -29.59
CA LYS A 84 -27.06 37.63 -29.66
C LYS A 84 -28.36 37.65 -28.85
N ILE A 85 -28.29 37.75 -27.52
CA ILE A 85 -29.50 37.83 -26.68
C ILE A 85 -30.13 39.23 -26.62
N TYR A 86 -29.31 40.29 -26.58
CA TYR A 86 -29.79 41.64 -26.29
C TYR A 86 -30.80 42.20 -27.30
N PRO A 87 -30.72 41.93 -28.61
CA PRO A 87 -31.76 42.36 -29.55
C PRO A 87 -33.16 41.84 -29.19
N TYR A 88 -33.26 40.60 -28.67
CA TYR A 88 -34.52 40.01 -28.24
C TYR A 88 -35.04 40.65 -26.95
N ILE A 89 -34.13 40.95 -26.00
CA ILE A 89 -34.48 41.66 -24.76
C ILE A 89 -34.99 43.08 -25.05
N ILE A 90 -34.28 43.81 -25.92
CA ILE A 90 -34.64 45.16 -26.36
C ILE A 90 -36.01 45.14 -27.04
N ASN A 91 -36.28 44.14 -27.89
CA ASN A 91 -37.57 44.05 -28.57
C ASN A 91 -38.72 43.65 -27.63
N LEU A 92 -38.47 42.75 -26.68
CA LEU A 92 -39.47 42.28 -25.70
C LEU A 92 -39.94 43.42 -24.79
N PHE A 93 -39.00 44.17 -24.22
CA PHE A 93 -39.32 45.20 -23.22
C PHE A 93 -39.38 46.63 -23.79
N LYS A 94 -39.03 46.84 -25.07
CA LYS A 94 -38.90 48.17 -25.69
C LYS A 94 -38.05 49.12 -24.85
N ILE A 95 -36.84 48.68 -24.50
CA ILE A 95 -35.88 49.42 -23.65
C ILE A 95 -34.58 49.73 -24.38
N ASP A 96 -33.94 50.85 -24.05
CA ASP A 96 -32.57 51.16 -24.50
C ASP A 96 -31.50 50.57 -23.56
N LEU A 97 -30.72 49.62 -24.10
CA LEU A 97 -29.57 48.98 -23.45
C LEU A 97 -28.23 49.37 -24.12
N GLY A 98 -28.17 50.49 -24.84
CA GLY A 98 -27.01 50.90 -25.64
C GLY A 98 -25.68 50.98 -24.87
N SER A 99 -25.71 51.16 -23.54
CA SER A 99 -24.53 51.12 -22.67
C SER A 99 -24.37 49.81 -21.91
N ASP A 100 -23.12 49.38 -21.68
CA ASP A 100 -22.83 48.19 -20.87
C ASP A 100 -23.26 48.36 -19.39
N THR A 101 -23.31 49.60 -18.89
CA THR A 101 -23.82 49.90 -17.54
C THR A 101 -25.31 49.55 -17.43
N ASN A 102 -26.11 49.87 -18.44
CA ASN A 102 -27.54 49.52 -18.47
C ASN A 102 -27.76 48.01 -18.57
N LYS A 103 -26.97 47.32 -19.40
CA LYS A 103 -26.99 45.84 -19.47
C LYS A 103 -26.66 45.21 -18.12
N GLN A 104 -25.67 45.76 -17.41
CA GLN A 104 -25.27 45.30 -16.08
C GLN A 104 -26.35 45.56 -15.02
N ARG A 105 -27.04 46.72 -15.07
CA ARG A 105 -28.18 47.01 -14.18
C ARG A 105 -29.32 46.00 -14.38
N LEU A 106 -29.70 45.72 -15.63
CA LEU A 106 -30.72 44.71 -15.93
C LEU A 106 -30.29 43.31 -15.48
N TRP A 107 -29.05 42.92 -15.77
CA TRP A 107 -28.50 41.63 -15.35
C TRP A 107 -28.50 41.48 -13.83
N ARG A 108 -28.11 42.52 -13.07
CA ARG A 108 -28.17 42.51 -11.60
C ARG A 108 -29.60 42.35 -11.08
N ALA A 109 -30.58 43.02 -11.71
CA ALA A 109 -31.98 42.88 -11.33
C ALA A 109 -32.46 41.44 -11.57
N PHE A 110 -32.22 40.88 -12.77
CA PHE A 110 -32.54 39.50 -13.11
C PHE A 110 -31.87 38.50 -12.17
N ARG A 111 -30.56 38.64 -11.92
CA ARG A 111 -29.79 37.77 -11.01
C ARG A 111 -30.35 37.82 -9.58
N LYS A 112 -30.59 39.02 -9.04
CA LYS A 112 -31.16 39.19 -7.70
C LYS A 112 -32.54 38.53 -7.60
N THR A 113 -33.35 38.65 -8.64
CA THR A 113 -34.65 37.98 -8.70
C THR A 113 -34.50 36.47 -8.73
N CYS A 114 -33.59 35.92 -9.54
CA CYS A 114 -33.33 34.47 -9.57
C CYS A 114 -32.89 33.93 -8.21
N ILE A 115 -31.98 34.64 -7.53
CA ILE A 115 -31.56 34.32 -6.15
C ILE A 115 -32.79 34.31 -5.24
N GLY A 116 -33.59 35.38 -5.24
CA GLY A 116 -34.79 35.51 -4.41
C GLY A 116 -35.88 34.45 -4.67
N LEU A 117 -35.88 33.82 -5.86
CA LEU A 117 -36.76 32.69 -6.20
C LEU A 117 -36.16 31.32 -5.84
N GLY A 118 -34.96 31.28 -5.26
CA GLY A 118 -34.24 30.05 -4.93
C GLY A 118 -33.65 29.33 -6.15
N LEU A 119 -33.43 30.03 -7.26
CA LEU A 119 -32.79 29.49 -8.46
C LEU A 119 -31.26 29.58 -8.35
N SER A 120 -30.54 28.64 -8.96
CA SER A 120 -29.07 28.74 -9.05
C SER A 120 -28.70 29.80 -10.08
N VAL A 121 -27.69 30.60 -9.77
CA VAL A 121 -27.19 31.67 -10.67
C VAL A 121 -25.81 31.30 -11.20
N SER A 122 -25.37 31.98 -12.27
CA SER A 122 -24.05 31.73 -12.84
C SER A 122 -22.96 32.05 -11.80
N PRO A 123 -21.96 31.18 -11.61
CA PRO A 123 -20.86 31.47 -10.71
C PRO A 123 -19.95 32.61 -11.22
N LYS A 124 -19.99 32.92 -12.52
CA LYS A 124 -19.18 33.98 -13.14
C LYS A 124 -19.93 35.31 -13.11
N THR A 125 -19.40 36.26 -12.34
CA THR A 125 -19.95 37.63 -12.19
C THR A 125 -19.13 38.70 -12.92
N SER A 126 -18.06 38.30 -13.60
CA SER A 126 -17.18 39.18 -14.38
C SER A 126 -16.49 38.42 -15.52
N GLY A 127 -15.77 39.11 -16.40
CA GLY A 127 -15.10 38.53 -17.57
C GLY A 127 -15.89 38.63 -18.87
N THR A 128 -15.50 37.86 -19.89
CA THR A 128 -16.20 37.85 -21.18
C THR A 128 -17.52 37.10 -21.10
N HIS A 129 -18.58 37.66 -21.69
CA HIS A 129 -19.91 37.05 -21.82
C HIS A 129 -20.63 36.61 -20.52
N TYR A 130 -20.15 36.94 -19.33
CA TYR A 130 -20.74 36.49 -18.05
C TYR A 130 -22.24 36.83 -17.91
N MET A 131 -22.65 38.04 -18.32
CA MET A 131 -24.06 38.44 -18.32
C MET A 131 -24.91 37.57 -19.26
N VAL A 132 -24.39 37.28 -20.46
CA VAL A 132 -25.10 36.47 -21.46
C VAL A 132 -25.26 35.04 -20.96
N ARG A 133 -24.20 34.48 -20.37
CA ARG A 133 -24.20 33.15 -19.77
C ARG A 133 -25.27 32.98 -18.69
N GLU A 134 -25.47 33.98 -17.83
CA GLU A 134 -26.56 33.95 -16.85
C GLU A 134 -27.93 33.76 -17.51
N TYR A 135 -28.25 34.55 -18.54
CA TYR A 135 -29.54 34.43 -19.21
C TYR A 135 -29.70 33.08 -19.94
N THR A 136 -28.65 32.60 -20.59
CA THR A 136 -28.69 31.31 -21.31
C THR A 136 -28.74 30.11 -20.37
N ARG A 137 -28.10 30.19 -19.19
CA ARG A 137 -28.17 29.16 -18.15
C ARG A 137 -29.62 28.84 -17.80
N HIS A 138 -30.41 29.88 -17.54
CA HIS A 138 -31.80 29.75 -17.12
C HIS A 138 -32.73 29.20 -18.21
N MET A 139 -32.31 29.13 -19.48
CA MET A 139 -33.05 28.42 -20.53
C MET A 139 -33.06 26.91 -20.31
N GLY A 140 -32.01 26.35 -19.70
CA GLY A 140 -31.79 24.91 -19.58
C GLY A 140 -31.63 24.21 -20.95
N VAL A 141 -31.64 22.87 -20.94
CA VAL A 141 -31.68 22.03 -22.14
C VAL A 141 -33.07 22.14 -22.78
N PRO A 142 -33.18 22.60 -24.04
CA PRO A 142 -34.46 22.62 -24.73
C PRO A 142 -35.05 21.21 -24.87
N ILE A 143 -36.36 21.08 -24.67
CA ILE A 143 -37.07 19.78 -24.65
C ILE A 143 -36.79 18.94 -25.92
N ALA A 144 -36.61 19.59 -27.07
CA ALA A 144 -36.29 18.92 -28.35
C ALA A 144 -34.99 18.10 -28.30
N TYR A 145 -34.02 18.48 -27.45
CA TYR A 145 -32.75 17.78 -27.29
C TYR A 145 -32.76 16.76 -26.14
N ALA A 146 -33.79 16.75 -25.28
CA ALA A 146 -33.85 15.88 -24.11
C ALA A 146 -33.86 14.38 -24.47
N GLY A 147 -34.55 13.99 -25.55
CA GLY A 147 -34.53 12.62 -26.06
C GLY A 147 -33.14 12.21 -26.58
N SER A 148 -32.48 13.08 -27.34
CA SER A 148 -31.11 12.83 -27.80
C SER A 148 -30.11 12.77 -26.65
N LEU A 149 -30.28 13.61 -25.62
CA LEU A 149 -29.47 13.58 -24.41
C LEU A 149 -29.60 12.23 -23.69
N ALA A 150 -30.82 11.73 -23.52
CA ALA A 150 -31.06 10.43 -22.88
C ALA A 150 -30.40 9.27 -23.63
N VAL A 151 -30.35 9.30 -24.97
CA VAL A 151 -29.63 8.30 -25.78
C VAL A 151 -28.13 8.30 -25.45
N HIS A 152 -27.50 9.48 -25.36
CA HIS A 152 -26.07 9.58 -25.03
C HIS A 152 -25.80 9.15 -23.58
N MET A 153 -26.70 9.47 -22.65
CA MET A 153 -26.64 9.02 -21.25
C MET A 153 -26.75 7.50 -21.15
N GLN A 154 -27.67 6.89 -21.90
CA GLN A 154 -27.82 5.42 -21.96
C GLN A 154 -26.55 4.76 -22.50
N GLN A 155 -26.01 5.24 -23.62
CA GLN A 155 -24.75 4.72 -24.19
C GLN A 155 -23.56 4.91 -23.25
N LEU A 156 -23.54 5.98 -22.46
CA LEU A 156 -22.51 6.17 -21.43
C LEU A 156 -22.69 5.21 -20.26
N ALA A 157 -23.92 4.99 -19.80
CA ALA A 157 -24.26 4.06 -18.73
C ALA A 157 -23.93 2.61 -19.10
N GLU A 158 -24.20 2.19 -20.33
CA GLU A 158 -23.82 0.85 -20.84
C GLU A 158 -22.30 0.65 -20.85
N LYS A 159 -21.57 1.72 -21.17
CA LYS A 159 -20.10 1.69 -21.27
C LYS A 159 -19.43 1.70 -19.89
N MET A 160 -19.78 2.66 -19.05
CA MET A 160 -19.04 2.97 -17.81
C MET A 160 -19.79 2.62 -16.53
N GLY A 161 -21.10 2.40 -16.58
CA GLY A 161 -21.98 2.30 -15.41
C GLY A 161 -22.68 3.62 -15.05
N LEU A 162 -23.56 3.57 -14.05
CA LEU A 162 -24.33 4.71 -13.55
C LEU A 162 -23.62 5.41 -12.38
N PRO A 163 -23.62 6.76 -12.35
CA PRO A 163 -23.05 7.50 -11.25
C PRO A 163 -23.91 7.36 -9.99
N ASP A 164 -23.30 7.64 -8.84
CA ASP A 164 -23.95 7.58 -7.55
C ASP A 164 -24.62 8.92 -7.20
N ARG A 165 -25.92 8.90 -6.90
CA ARG A 165 -26.74 10.10 -6.59
C ARG A 165 -26.29 10.85 -5.33
N GLU A 166 -25.71 10.12 -4.38
CA GLU A 166 -25.25 10.71 -3.11
C GLU A 166 -23.78 11.12 -3.16
N ASP A 167 -23.10 10.94 -4.30
CA ASP A 167 -21.72 11.40 -4.54
C ASP A 167 -21.70 12.53 -5.59
N PRO A 168 -21.74 13.81 -5.15
CA PRO A 168 -21.67 14.95 -6.06
C PRO A 168 -20.41 14.96 -6.94
N ALA A 169 -19.27 14.48 -6.41
CA ALA A 169 -18.02 14.44 -7.16
C ALA A 169 -18.08 13.37 -8.26
N GLY A 170 -18.61 12.18 -7.94
CA GLY A 170 -18.87 11.12 -8.92
C GLY A 170 -19.85 11.51 -10.01
N LEU A 171 -20.93 12.24 -9.67
CA LEU A 171 -21.88 12.80 -10.65
C LEU A 171 -21.20 13.77 -11.62
N LYS A 172 -20.40 14.71 -11.09
CA LYS A 172 -19.69 15.70 -11.89
C LYS A 172 -18.67 15.04 -12.83
N GLN A 173 -17.95 14.04 -12.36
CA GLN A 173 -17.00 13.28 -13.19
C GLN A 173 -17.73 12.55 -14.34
N TRP A 174 -18.88 11.94 -14.05
CA TRP A 174 -19.70 11.29 -15.07
C TRP A 174 -20.27 12.29 -16.09
N GLN A 175 -20.63 13.50 -15.64
CA GLN A 175 -21.08 14.61 -16.47
C GLN A 175 -19.97 15.12 -17.40
N GLU A 176 -18.74 15.24 -16.92
CA GLU A 176 -17.58 15.62 -17.73
C GLU A 176 -17.33 14.59 -18.85
N GLU A 177 -17.43 13.30 -18.56
CA GLU A 177 -17.36 12.24 -19.57
C GLU A 177 -18.53 12.26 -20.56
N LEU A 178 -19.73 12.63 -20.11
CA LEU A 178 -20.88 12.87 -21.00
C LEU A 178 -20.60 14.04 -21.95
N LEU A 179 -20.10 15.17 -21.45
CA LEU A 179 -19.80 16.36 -22.26
C LEU A 179 -18.75 16.10 -23.35
N LYS A 180 -17.77 15.21 -23.10
CA LYS A 180 -16.80 14.77 -24.10
C LYS A 180 -17.46 14.01 -25.26
N LYS A 181 -18.55 13.27 -25.00
CA LYS A 181 -19.32 12.54 -26.02
C LYS A 181 -20.35 13.37 -26.76
N LEU A 182 -20.80 14.49 -26.18
CA LEU A 182 -21.72 15.42 -26.85
C LEU A 182 -20.97 16.22 -27.91
N SER A 183 -20.81 15.64 -29.09
CA SER A 183 -20.27 16.28 -30.30
C SER A 183 -21.39 16.66 -31.28
N LEU A 184 -21.06 17.44 -32.31
CA LEU A 184 -21.99 17.73 -33.41
C LEU A 184 -22.53 16.40 -33.99
N PRO A 185 -23.85 16.31 -34.28
CA PRO A 185 -24.83 17.40 -34.42
C PRO A 185 -25.57 17.83 -33.14
N PHE A 186 -25.11 17.45 -31.94
CA PHE A 186 -25.74 17.92 -30.69
C PHE A 186 -25.56 19.44 -30.50
N SER A 187 -26.60 20.13 -30.03
CA SER A 187 -26.60 21.59 -29.89
C SER A 187 -25.55 22.08 -28.89
N ILE A 188 -24.76 23.08 -29.28
CA ILE A 188 -23.78 23.74 -28.41
C ILE A 188 -24.50 24.40 -27.21
N THR A 189 -25.67 25.00 -27.42
CA THR A 189 -26.47 25.61 -26.36
C THR A 189 -26.93 24.57 -25.33
N ALA A 190 -27.43 23.42 -25.80
CA ALA A 190 -27.82 22.32 -24.91
C ALA A 190 -26.61 21.73 -24.17
N LYS A 191 -25.45 21.61 -24.84
CA LYS A 191 -24.20 21.17 -24.22
C LYS A 191 -23.75 22.12 -23.10
N ASN A 192 -23.77 23.44 -23.35
CA ASN A 192 -23.42 24.44 -22.34
C ASN A 192 -24.40 24.43 -21.16
N ALA A 193 -25.70 24.20 -21.40
CA ALA A 193 -26.68 24.06 -20.32
C ALA A 193 -26.41 22.84 -19.43
N ILE A 194 -25.90 21.75 -20.01
CA ILE A 194 -25.44 20.58 -19.23
C ILE A 194 -24.15 20.93 -18.51
N GLU A 195 -23.17 21.58 -19.14
CA GLU A 195 -21.93 22.00 -18.47
C GLU A 195 -22.19 22.92 -17.25
N GLU A 196 -23.21 23.77 -17.35
CA GLU A 196 -23.61 24.70 -16.29
C GLU A 196 -24.54 24.07 -15.24
N ASP A 197 -24.99 22.82 -15.43
CA ASP A 197 -25.83 22.08 -14.46
C ASP A 197 -24.98 21.52 -13.31
N GLU A 198 -24.60 22.39 -12.37
CA GLU A 198 -23.70 22.06 -11.25
C GLU A 198 -24.23 20.95 -10.32
N GLN A 199 -25.55 20.76 -10.27
CA GLN A 199 -26.19 19.74 -9.43
C GLN A 199 -26.49 18.45 -10.22
N GLY A 200 -26.19 18.40 -11.52
CA GLY A 200 -26.49 17.27 -12.39
C GLY A 200 -27.99 16.94 -12.46
N TYR A 201 -28.87 17.95 -12.44
CA TYR A 201 -30.33 17.78 -12.52
C TYR A 201 -30.76 16.86 -13.67
N TYR A 202 -30.23 17.04 -14.88
CA TYR A 202 -30.62 16.19 -16.02
C TYR A 202 -30.16 14.74 -15.86
N ILE A 203 -29.02 14.51 -15.23
CA ILE A 203 -28.52 13.16 -14.90
C ILE A 203 -29.44 12.53 -13.85
N GLN A 204 -29.82 13.28 -12.81
CA GLN A 204 -30.74 12.82 -11.77
C GLN A 204 -32.12 12.46 -12.35
N LEU A 205 -32.67 13.28 -13.26
CA LEU A 205 -33.92 12.96 -13.97
C LEU A 205 -33.82 11.66 -14.76
N PHE A 206 -32.67 11.40 -15.39
CA PHE A 206 -32.41 10.17 -16.11
C PHE A 206 -32.34 8.96 -15.16
N LEU A 207 -31.64 9.09 -14.02
CA LEU A 207 -31.62 8.05 -12.99
C LEU A 207 -33.03 7.78 -12.43
N ASP A 208 -33.83 8.81 -12.19
CA ASP A 208 -35.22 8.68 -11.70
C ASP A 208 -36.10 7.91 -12.68
N LEU A 209 -35.87 8.15 -13.96
CA LEU A 209 -36.58 7.48 -15.04
C LEU A 209 -36.22 6.00 -15.10
N LEU A 210 -34.96 5.62 -14.84
CA LEU A 210 -34.52 4.23 -14.76
C LEU A 210 -35.12 3.50 -13.55
N ASP A 211 -35.26 4.17 -12.41
CA ASP A 211 -35.79 3.56 -11.17
C ASP A 211 -37.31 3.35 -11.22
N ASN A 212 -38.07 4.34 -11.72
CA ASN A 212 -39.52 4.37 -11.57
C ASN A 212 -40.32 4.22 -12.89
N ASN A 213 -39.67 4.23 -14.07
CA ASN A 213 -40.26 4.11 -15.41
C ASN A 213 -41.49 5.01 -15.68
N LYS A 214 -41.72 6.05 -14.87
CA LYS A 214 -42.89 6.94 -14.96
C LYS A 214 -42.41 8.38 -15.03
N PRO A 215 -42.57 9.06 -16.19
CA PRO A 215 -42.16 10.46 -16.31
C PRO A 215 -43.07 11.34 -15.47
N GLN A 216 -42.48 12.22 -14.65
CA GLN A 216 -43.19 13.18 -13.80
C GLN A 216 -43.29 14.56 -14.45
N ASN A 217 -42.46 14.83 -15.47
CA ASN A 217 -42.42 16.12 -16.16
C ASN A 217 -42.18 15.96 -17.68
N PRO A 218 -42.43 17.02 -18.49
CA PRO A 218 -42.28 16.96 -19.95
C PRO A 218 -40.86 16.61 -20.44
N VAL A 219 -39.82 16.97 -19.68
CA VAL A 219 -38.43 16.65 -20.01
C VAL A 219 -38.19 15.15 -19.86
N GLN A 220 -38.62 14.54 -18.75
CA GLN A 220 -38.57 13.09 -18.55
C GLN A 220 -39.39 12.34 -19.59
N GLN A 221 -40.54 12.88 -20.01
CA GLN A 221 -41.33 12.29 -21.09
C GLN A 221 -40.55 12.28 -22.41
N ALA A 222 -39.87 13.37 -22.76
CA ALA A 222 -39.01 13.45 -23.94
C ALA A 222 -37.78 12.54 -23.82
N MET A 223 -37.16 12.44 -22.63
CA MET A 223 -36.08 11.49 -22.34
C MET A 223 -36.54 10.04 -22.55
N LEU A 224 -37.72 9.68 -22.04
CA LEU A 224 -38.31 8.34 -22.19
C LEU A 224 -38.47 7.94 -23.66
N GLN A 225 -38.88 8.89 -24.52
CA GLN A 225 -39.03 8.65 -25.96
C GLN A 225 -37.69 8.37 -26.66
N GLY A 226 -36.57 8.83 -26.10
CA GLY A 226 -35.23 8.58 -26.63
C GLY A 226 -34.63 7.25 -26.20
N VAL A 227 -35.01 6.73 -25.02
CA VAL A 227 -34.46 5.48 -24.45
C VAL A 227 -35.08 4.26 -25.15
N GLN A 228 -34.26 3.41 -25.75
CA GLN A 228 -34.74 2.29 -26.59
C GLN A 228 -35.25 1.10 -25.76
N GLU A 229 -34.56 0.74 -24.67
CA GLU A 229 -34.98 -0.23 -23.64
C GLU A 229 -34.31 0.13 -22.30
N ILE A 230 -35.05 0.11 -21.19
CA ILE A 230 -34.51 0.37 -19.84
C ILE A 230 -33.92 -0.91 -19.26
N ASN A 231 -32.60 -1.03 -19.28
CA ASN A 231 -31.88 -2.13 -18.64
C ASN A 231 -31.87 -1.94 -17.12
N LYS A 232 -32.40 -2.90 -16.35
CA LYS A 232 -32.44 -2.83 -14.87
C LYS A 232 -31.14 -3.26 -14.18
N GLY A 233 -30.10 -3.59 -14.94
CA GLY A 233 -28.87 -4.23 -14.45
C GLY A 233 -27.60 -3.39 -14.63
N TYR A 234 -27.69 -2.06 -14.75
CA TYR A 234 -26.50 -1.23 -14.88
C TYR A 234 -25.56 -1.39 -13.68
N ARG A 235 -24.26 -1.54 -13.94
CA ARG A 235 -23.21 -1.49 -12.91
C ARG A 235 -23.02 -0.07 -12.40
N GLN A 236 -22.45 0.07 -11.20
CA GLN A 236 -21.99 1.37 -10.71
C GLN A 236 -20.84 1.90 -11.58
N ALA A 237 -20.79 3.21 -11.78
CA ALA A 237 -19.78 3.87 -12.60
C ALA A 237 -18.37 3.61 -12.06
N CYS A 238 -17.49 3.09 -12.92
CA CYS A 238 -16.09 2.83 -12.60
C CYS A 238 -15.19 3.77 -13.41
N ILE A 239 -15.04 5.02 -12.95
CA ILE A 239 -14.21 6.03 -13.63
C ILE A 239 -12.90 6.24 -12.83
N PRO A 240 -11.74 5.73 -13.30
CA PRO A 240 -10.45 6.05 -12.70
C PRO A 240 -10.17 7.55 -12.67
N SER A 241 -9.36 7.95 -11.69
CA SER A 241 -8.94 9.34 -11.50
C SER A 241 -7.46 9.41 -11.16
N ILE A 242 -6.77 10.43 -11.68
CA ILE A 242 -5.42 10.76 -11.21
C ILE A 242 -5.56 11.40 -9.83
N ILE A 243 -4.82 10.89 -8.85
CA ILE A 243 -4.75 11.46 -7.51
C ILE A 243 -3.31 11.75 -7.12
N PHE A 244 -3.11 12.76 -6.28
CA PHE A 244 -1.83 13.07 -5.65
C PHE A 244 -1.89 12.69 -4.17
N LEU A 245 -1.23 11.59 -3.79
CA LEU A 245 -1.38 10.98 -2.49
C LEU A 245 -0.04 10.69 -1.85
N ASP A 246 0.12 11.04 -0.57
CA ASP A 246 1.37 10.79 0.18
C ASP A 246 2.61 11.24 -0.62
N GLU A 247 2.54 12.47 -1.13
CA GLU A 247 3.56 13.12 -1.97
C GLU A 247 3.86 12.41 -3.31
N THR A 248 3.01 11.46 -3.70
CA THR A 248 3.17 10.63 -4.89
C THR A 248 2.00 10.81 -5.86
N LEU A 249 2.29 11.03 -7.13
CA LEU A 249 1.25 11.00 -8.16
C LEU A 249 0.86 9.56 -8.47
N GLY A 250 -0.43 9.27 -8.64
CA GLY A 250 -0.87 7.95 -9.09
C GLY A 250 -2.31 7.92 -9.57
N ILE A 251 -2.83 6.71 -9.74
CA ILE A 251 -4.14 6.44 -10.34
C ILE A 251 -4.98 5.69 -9.32
N HIS A 252 -6.14 6.23 -9.00
CA HIS A 252 -7.15 5.54 -8.23
C HIS A 252 -8.08 4.79 -9.19
N ILE A 253 -8.15 3.46 -9.04
CA ILE A 253 -9.11 2.62 -9.77
C ILE A 253 -10.29 2.32 -8.84
N PRO A 254 -11.51 2.78 -9.15
CA PRO A 254 -12.69 2.40 -8.37
C PRO A 254 -13.01 0.90 -8.51
N CYS A 255 -13.45 0.26 -7.41
CA CYS A 255 -13.84 -1.15 -7.39
C CYS A 255 -14.76 -1.49 -8.58
N SER A 256 -14.35 -2.46 -9.41
CA SER A 256 -15.18 -3.04 -10.44
C SER A 256 -15.18 -4.57 -10.34
N ASN A 257 -16.33 -5.21 -10.54
CA ASN A 257 -16.40 -6.67 -10.53
C ASN A 257 -15.63 -7.23 -11.74
N ASN A 258 -14.51 -7.91 -11.50
CA ASN A 258 -13.76 -8.74 -12.44
C ASN A 258 -13.32 -8.04 -13.74
N SER A 259 -12.94 -6.75 -13.70
CA SER A 259 -12.36 -6.09 -14.87
C SER A 259 -10.84 -6.23 -14.87
N LEU A 260 -10.29 -6.56 -16.05
CA LEU A 260 -8.85 -6.63 -16.26
C LEU A 260 -8.36 -5.23 -16.67
N TRP A 261 -7.68 -4.56 -15.74
CA TRP A 261 -7.21 -3.21 -15.92
C TRP A 261 -5.82 -3.20 -16.53
N ARG A 262 -5.57 -2.27 -17.45
CA ARG A 262 -4.26 -1.98 -18.02
C ARG A 262 -3.98 -0.48 -17.91
N ILE A 263 -2.82 -0.15 -17.36
CA ILE A 263 -2.34 1.23 -17.22
C ILE A 263 -1.05 1.38 -18.00
N GLU A 264 -1.00 2.39 -18.85
CA GLU A 264 0.12 2.77 -19.68
C GLU A 264 0.52 4.22 -19.36
N VAL A 265 1.78 4.45 -19.03
CA VAL A 265 2.35 5.76 -18.71
C VAL A 265 3.38 6.11 -19.76
N ASP A 266 3.14 7.18 -20.53
CA ASP A 266 4.01 7.61 -21.64
C ASP A 266 4.41 6.50 -22.63
N GLY A 267 3.53 5.52 -22.85
CA GLY A 267 3.80 4.37 -23.74
C GLY A 267 4.28 3.10 -23.04
N GLU A 268 4.64 3.17 -21.75
CA GLU A 268 5.13 2.03 -20.97
C GLU A 268 4.01 1.44 -20.10
N ILE A 269 3.86 0.11 -20.12
CA ILE A 269 2.84 -0.57 -19.32
C ILE A 269 3.28 -0.58 -17.85
N LEU A 270 2.56 0.15 -17.01
CA LEU A 270 2.77 0.18 -15.56
C LEU A 270 2.10 -1.01 -14.86
N PHE A 271 0.89 -1.36 -15.30
CA PHE A 271 0.06 -2.38 -14.65
C PHE A 271 -0.82 -3.09 -15.69
N GLU A 272 -0.96 -4.41 -15.60
CA GLU A 272 -1.94 -5.19 -16.36
C GLU A 272 -2.45 -6.36 -15.50
N GLY A 273 -3.70 -6.31 -15.02
CA GLY A 273 -4.23 -7.34 -14.13
C GLY A 273 -5.65 -7.09 -13.64
N GLU A 274 -6.24 -8.11 -13.01
CA GLU A 274 -7.53 -7.98 -12.33
C GLU A 274 -7.38 -7.20 -11.03
N VAL A 275 -8.33 -6.29 -10.78
CA VAL A 275 -8.36 -5.45 -9.60
C VAL A 275 -9.65 -5.75 -8.84
N THR A 276 -9.52 -6.40 -7.68
CA THR A 276 -10.67 -6.81 -6.84
C THR A 276 -11.04 -5.77 -5.78
N GLU A 277 -10.16 -4.81 -5.51
CA GLU A 277 -10.34 -3.72 -4.53
C GLU A 277 -10.29 -2.35 -5.24
N SER A 278 -10.28 -1.23 -4.51
CA SER A 278 -10.25 0.13 -5.09
C SER A 278 -8.84 0.75 -5.00
N PRO A 279 -7.78 0.17 -5.60
CA PRO A 279 -6.41 0.53 -5.27
C PRO A 279 -6.03 1.92 -5.78
N PHE A 280 -5.14 2.54 -5.02
CA PHE A 280 -4.24 3.57 -5.51
C PHE A 280 -2.97 2.92 -6.10
N LEU A 281 -2.69 3.22 -7.36
CA LEU A 281 -1.51 2.75 -8.08
C LEU A 281 -0.55 3.93 -8.32
N PRO A 282 0.59 3.99 -7.60
CA PRO A 282 1.55 5.07 -7.75
C PRO A 282 2.21 5.04 -9.13
N VAL A 283 2.49 6.22 -9.69
CA VAL A 283 3.20 6.38 -10.96
C VAL A 283 4.65 6.79 -10.66
N HIS A 284 5.60 5.90 -10.95
CA HIS A 284 7.03 6.11 -10.62
C HIS A 284 7.71 7.17 -11.49
N LYS A 285 7.14 7.46 -12.66
CA LYS A 285 7.67 8.51 -13.53
C LYS A 285 7.33 9.87 -12.96
N VAL A 286 8.36 10.64 -12.61
CA VAL A 286 8.20 11.98 -12.07
C VAL A 286 7.57 12.91 -13.13
N LEU A 287 6.30 13.28 -12.92
CA LEU A 287 5.47 14.08 -13.84
C LEU A 287 5.39 13.48 -15.26
N PRO A 288 4.62 12.37 -15.45
CA PRO A 288 4.43 11.77 -16.76
C PRO A 288 3.73 12.76 -17.71
N GLN A 289 3.91 12.60 -19.02
CA GLN A 289 3.17 13.45 -19.97
C GLN A 289 1.72 12.99 -20.10
N LYS A 290 1.51 11.68 -20.20
CA LYS A 290 0.25 11.02 -20.48
C LYS A 290 0.09 9.74 -19.69
N ILE A 291 -1.11 9.51 -19.21
CA ILE A 291 -1.52 8.26 -18.57
C ILE A 291 -2.74 7.73 -19.31
N LYS A 292 -2.68 6.48 -19.75
CA LYS A 292 -3.81 5.79 -20.37
C LYS A 292 -4.24 4.63 -19.49
N VAL A 293 -5.53 4.57 -19.16
CA VAL A 293 -6.12 3.55 -18.31
C VAL A 293 -7.22 2.84 -19.09
N SER A 294 -7.19 1.51 -19.12
CA SER A 294 -8.22 0.70 -19.77
C SER A 294 -8.71 -0.44 -18.87
N ASP A 295 -9.99 -0.82 -18.99
CA ASP A 295 -10.64 -1.92 -18.24
C ASP A 295 -10.91 -3.15 -19.14
N GLY A 296 -10.19 -3.25 -20.26
CA GLY A 296 -10.39 -4.23 -21.33
C GLY A 296 -11.48 -3.87 -22.34
N VAL A 297 -12.48 -3.07 -21.96
CA VAL A 297 -13.59 -2.63 -22.83
C VAL A 297 -13.47 -1.15 -23.18
N ASN A 298 -13.02 -0.36 -22.21
CA ASN A 298 -12.94 1.08 -22.23
C ASN A 298 -11.49 1.50 -22.09
N SER A 299 -11.15 2.65 -22.67
CA SER A 299 -9.86 3.31 -22.47
C SER A 299 -10.12 4.78 -22.23
N MET A 300 -9.43 5.34 -21.25
CA MET A 300 -9.37 6.76 -20.96
C MET A 300 -7.92 7.21 -20.99
N GLU A 301 -7.69 8.43 -21.44
CA GLU A 301 -6.37 9.04 -21.55
C GLU A 301 -6.41 10.36 -20.77
N PHE A 302 -5.39 10.56 -19.96
CA PHE A 302 -5.20 11.73 -19.12
C PHE A 302 -3.88 12.40 -19.52
N ASP A 303 -3.98 13.62 -20.01
CA ASP A 303 -2.81 14.48 -20.17
C ASP A 303 -2.43 15.04 -18.80
N VAL A 304 -1.21 14.79 -18.35
CA VAL A 304 -0.72 15.18 -17.01
C VAL A 304 0.24 16.36 -17.15
N TRP A 305 1.46 16.14 -17.64
CA TRP A 305 2.49 17.17 -17.72
C TRP A 305 3.09 17.29 -19.13
N GLU A 306 2.50 18.15 -19.97
CA GLU A 306 2.67 18.09 -21.43
C GLU A 306 4.09 18.44 -21.96
N ASP A 307 4.89 19.26 -21.26
CA ASP A 307 6.27 19.59 -21.67
C ASP A 307 7.21 19.91 -20.50
N SER A 308 8.50 20.13 -20.78
CA SER A 308 9.53 20.39 -19.77
C SER A 308 9.60 21.83 -19.24
N LYS A 309 8.69 22.73 -19.63
CA LYS A 309 8.77 24.15 -19.25
C LYS A 309 8.40 24.37 -17.78
N ASN A 310 9.14 25.26 -17.11
CA ASN A 310 8.92 25.66 -15.73
C ASN A 310 7.89 26.79 -15.60
N ASN A 311 6.75 26.65 -16.25
CA ASN A 311 5.65 27.62 -16.16
C ASN A 311 4.28 26.96 -15.95
N ARG A 312 4.27 25.66 -15.64
CA ARG A 312 3.08 24.83 -15.51
C ARG A 312 2.86 24.43 -14.04
N MET A 313 1.60 24.19 -13.69
CA MET A 313 1.21 23.71 -12.37
C MET A 313 0.04 22.73 -12.51
N LEU A 314 -0.03 21.75 -11.62
CA LEU A 314 -1.18 20.86 -11.46
C LEU A 314 -1.93 21.26 -10.18
N LEU A 315 -3.27 21.29 -10.26
CA LEU A 315 -4.11 21.54 -9.11
C LEU A 315 -4.88 20.27 -8.73
N PHE A 316 -4.78 19.92 -7.45
CA PHE A 316 -5.51 18.82 -6.83
C PHE A 316 -6.47 19.36 -5.78
N GLY A 317 -7.67 18.78 -5.67
CA GLY A 317 -8.56 19.07 -4.54
C GLY A 317 -8.00 18.48 -3.26
N GLU A 318 -8.00 19.19 -2.13
CA GLU A 318 -7.40 18.69 -0.88
C GLU A 318 -8.09 17.41 -0.34
N ARG A 319 -9.36 17.19 -0.69
CA ARG A 319 -10.13 16.07 -0.12
C ARG A 319 -10.12 14.79 -0.92
N ASP A 320 -10.48 14.90 -2.19
CA ASP A 320 -10.46 13.76 -3.09
C ASP A 320 -9.05 13.52 -3.65
N MET A 321 -8.13 14.46 -3.42
CA MET A 321 -6.77 14.47 -3.94
C MET A 321 -6.73 14.33 -5.46
N ARG A 322 -7.85 14.58 -6.16
CA ARG A 322 -7.99 14.34 -7.59
C ARG A 322 -7.43 15.51 -8.38
N LEU A 323 -6.83 15.20 -9.52
CA LEU A 323 -6.40 16.21 -10.47
C LEU A 323 -7.64 16.96 -10.99
N LEU A 324 -7.75 18.23 -10.61
CA LEU A 324 -8.87 19.10 -11.00
C LEU A 324 -8.53 19.92 -12.24
N ASN A 325 -7.34 20.50 -12.28
CA ASN A 325 -6.96 21.39 -13.37
C ASN A 325 -5.46 21.40 -13.64
N ARG A 326 -5.12 21.88 -14.84
CA ARG A 326 -3.75 22.08 -15.33
C ARG A 326 -3.64 23.52 -15.78
N VAL A 327 -2.77 24.28 -15.12
CA VAL A 327 -2.63 25.72 -15.37
C VAL A 327 -1.21 26.05 -15.79
N HIS A 328 -1.04 27.16 -16.48
CA HIS A 328 0.28 27.68 -16.80
C HIS A 328 0.31 29.20 -16.70
N PHE A 329 1.49 29.78 -16.54
CA PHE A 329 1.63 31.23 -16.67
C PHE A 329 1.29 31.67 -18.09
N GLY A 330 0.54 32.77 -18.21
CA GLY A 330 0.03 33.28 -19.49
C GLY A 330 -1.38 32.79 -19.86
N THR A 331 -1.98 31.90 -19.07
CA THR A 331 -3.44 31.74 -19.06
C THR A 331 -4.08 33.02 -18.49
N ASP A 332 -5.31 33.35 -18.90
CA ASP A 332 -6.12 34.42 -18.29
C ASP A 332 -6.47 34.06 -16.82
N ILE A 333 -7.63 34.50 -16.32
CA ILE A 333 -8.11 34.13 -14.99
C ILE A 333 -8.58 32.68 -15.02
N ASP A 334 -7.92 31.81 -14.25
CA ASP A 334 -8.43 30.46 -14.01
C ASP A 334 -9.51 30.51 -12.92
N THR A 335 -10.66 29.89 -13.20
CA THR A 335 -11.82 29.95 -12.30
C THR A 335 -12.08 28.59 -11.68
N LEU A 336 -12.01 28.51 -10.36
CA LEU A 336 -12.18 27.26 -9.60
C LEU A 336 -13.43 27.35 -8.73
N PRO A 337 -14.02 26.22 -8.29
CA PRO A 337 -14.92 26.24 -7.15
C PRO A 337 -14.24 26.89 -5.92
N PRO A 338 -14.97 27.33 -4.90
CA PRO A 338 -14.36 27.63 -3.62
C PRO A 338 -13.90 26.32 -2.95
N GLY A 339 -12.81 26.38 -2.19
CA GLY A 339 -12.26 25.25 -1.45
C GLY A 339 -10.76 25.34 -1.23
N SER A 340 -10.19 24.25 -0.74
CA SER A 340 -8.75 24.07 -0.57
C SER A 340 -8.15 23.20 -1.67
N TYR A 341 -6.95 23.55 -2.09
CA TYR A 341 -6.25 22.90 -3.19
C TYR A 341 -4.77 22.70 -2.89
N THR A 342 -4.23 21.60 -3.42
CA THR A 342 -2.79 21.32 -3.46
C THR A 342 -2.27 21.64 -4.86
N LEU A 343 -1.28 22.52 -4.92
CA LEU A 343 -0.59 22.94 -6.14
C LEU A 343 0.73 22.17 -6.26
N LEU A 344 0.97 21.53 -7.41
CA LEU A 344 2.29 21.01 -7.77
C LEU A 344 2.95 21.85 -8.86
N SER A 345 4.17 22.31 -8.61
CA SER A 345 4.94 23.16 -9.53
C SER A 345 6.41 22.74 -9.61
N ARG A 346 7.10 23.13 -10.69
CA ARG A 346 8.57 22.93 -10.83
C ARG A 346 9.42 24.07 -10.28
N PHE A 347 8.77 25.00 -9.60
CA PHE A 347 9.36 26.19 -9.03
C PHE A 347 8.68 26.44 -7.69
N GLU A 348 9.39 27.03 -6.75
CA GLU A 348 8.79 27.51 -5.52
C GLU A 348 7.86 28.70 -5.85
N PRO A 349 6.54 28.56 -5.64
CA PRO A 349 5.61 29.65 -5.87
C PRO A 349 5.74 30.68 -4.75
N ASP A 350 5.75 31.97 -5.11
CA ASP A 350 5.68 33.05 -4.12
C ASP A 350 4.23 33.21 -3.67
N LEU A 351 3.90 32.60 -2.52
CA LEU A 351 2.60 32.66 -1.86
C LEU A 351 2.75 33.45 -0.56
N THR A 352 1.88 34.43 -0.34
CA THR A 352 2.00 35.40 0.76
C THR A 352 1.81 34.80 2.15
N ASP A 353 1.11 33.66 2.26
CA ASP A 353 0.61 33.13 3.54
C ASP A 353 0.90 31.64 3.80
N THR A 354 1.33 30.87 2.79
CA THR A 354 1.58 29.41 2.91
C THR A 354 2.95 29.04 2.33
N GLY A 355 3.72 28.26 3.10
CA GLY A 355 5.03 27.78 2.67
C GLY A 355 4.93 26.67 1.61
N SER A 356 5.97 26.53 0.79
CA SER A 356 6.11 25.42 -0.15
C SER A 356 6.90 24.26 0.47
N THR A 357 6.58 23.02 0.09
CA THR A 357 7.34 21.82 0.47
C THR A 357 8.00 21.24 -0.77
N LEU A 358 9.32 21.06 -0.73
CA LEU A 358 10.08 20.40 -1.79
C LEU A 358 9.88 18.87 -1.69
N ILE A 359 9.25 18.28 -2.72
CA ILE A 359 8.91 16.85 -2.79
C ILE A 359 9.99 16.05 -3.52
N SER A 360 10.56 16.64 -4.57
CA SER A 360 11.61 16.01 -5.37
C SER A 360 12.62 17.06 -5.78
N ASP A 361 13.90 16.72 -5.79
CA ASP A 361 14.98 17.62 -6.21
C ASP A 361 15.26 17.53 -7.72
N THR A 362 15.01 16.37 -8.33
CA THR A 362 15.39 16.08 -9.72
C THR A 362 14.26 15.33 -10.48
N PRO A 363 13.43 16.04 -11.28
CA PRO A 363 13.30 17.49 -11.35
C PRO A 363 12.76 18.08 -10.03
N SER A 364 13.08 19.35 -9.77
CA SER A 364 12.57 20.05 -8.60
C SER A 364 11.04 20.12 -8.67
N ILE A 365 10.34 19.61 -7.65
CA ILE A 365 8.88 19.65 -7.52
C ILE A 365 8.52 20.17 -6.15
N TYR A 366 7.68 21.21 -6.13
CA TYR A 366 7.16 21.83 -4.93
C TYR A 366 5.67 21.52 -4.81
N ALA A 367 5.22 21.19 -3.61
CA ALA A 367 3.81 21.24 -3.22
C ALA A 367 3.52 22.52 -2.44
N SER A 368 2.38 23.13 -2.69
CA SER A 368 1.91 24.27 -1.92
C SER A 368 0.40 24.22 -1.74
N GLU A 369 -0.06 24.62 -0.56
CA GLU A 369 -1.48 24.62 -0.23
C GLU A 369 -2.04 26.03 -0.50
N ILE A 370 -3.17 26.08 -1.22
CA ILE A 370 -3.92 27.31 -1.45
C ILE A 370 -5.36 27.11 -0.99
N HIS A 371 -5.92 28.14 -0.39
CA HIS A 371 -7.31 28.15 0.04
C HIS A 371 -8.02 29.33 -0.62
N LEU A 372 -9.19 29.06 -1.20
CA LEU A 372 -9.99 30.06 -1.90
C LEU A 372 -11.42 30.04 -1.35
N GLY A 373 -11.80 31.10 -0.62
CA GLY A 373 -13.17 31.39 -0.26
C GLY A 373 -14.02 31.86 -1.45
N PRO A 374 -15.35 31.94 -1.29
CA PRO A 374 -16.23 32.38 -2.36
C PRO A 374 -15.84 33.74 -2.95
N GLY A 375 -15.58 33.78 -4.26
CA GLY A 375 -15.19 35.02 -4.97
C GLY A 375 -13.75 35.50 -4.74
N GLU A 376 -13.01 34.82 -3.86
CA GLU A 376 -11.63 35.18 -3.49
C GLU A 376 -10.67 35.02 -4.66
N LYS A 377 -9.58 35.80 -4.66
CA LYS A 377 -8.55 35.77 -5.69
C LYS A 377 -7.18 35.56 -5.07
N VAL A 378 -6.43 34.60 -5.62
CA VAL A 378 -5.02 34.39 -5.30
C VAL A 378 -4.19 34.70 -6.54
N ARG A 379 -3.13 35.49 -6.35
CA ARG A 379 -2.13 35.71 -7.39
C ARG A 379 -0.91 34.87 -7.07
N ILE A 380 -0.57 33.97 -7.98
CA ILE A 380 0.67 33.18 -7.92
C ILE A 380 1.71 33.88 -8.80
N VAL A 381 2.90 34.12 -8.25
CA VAL A 381 3.98 34.81 -8.94
C VAL A 381 5.22 33.93 -9.00
N HIS A 382 5.93 33.98 -10.12
CA HIS A 382 7.27 33.43 -10.27
C HIS A 382 8.10 34.36 -11.15
N GLY A 383 9.02 35.12 -10.55
CA GLY A 383 9.76 36.17 -11.25
C GLY A 383 8.81 37.24 -11.84
N SER A 384 8.85 37.45 -13.15
CA SER A 384 7.95 38.38 -13.85
C SER A 384 6.63 37.75 -14.33
N ALA A 385 6.47 36.44 -14.19
CA ALA A 385 5.26 35.74 -14.59
C ALA A 385 4.25 35.73 -13.43
N SER A 386 2.96 35.94 -13.74
CA SER A 386 1.90 35.86 -12.75
C SER A 386 0.68 35.14 -13.30
N LEU A 387 0.03 34.33 -12.46
CA LEU A 387 -1.26 33.70 -12.72
C LEU A 387 -2.26 34.21 -11.67
N LEU A 388 -3.45 34.60 -12.12
CA LEU A 388 -4.54 34.99 -11.22
C LEU A 388 -5.55 33.84 -11.17
N MET A 389 -5.65 33.20 -10.01
CA MET A 389 -6.70 32.24 -9.71
C MET A 389 -7.85 32.94 -9.01
N GLN A 390 -9.07 32.58 -9.35
CA GLN A 390 -10.27 33.13 -8.73
C GLN A 390 -11.25 32.00 -8.40
N ALA A 391 -11.75 31.99 -7.16
CA ALA A 391 -12.89 31.15 -6.82
C ALA A 391 -14.20 31.75 -7.34
N ASN A 392 -15.12 30.88 -7.75
CA ASN A 392 -16.49 31.22 -8.06
C ASN A 392 -17.17 31.90 -6.86
N ALA A 393 -18.02 32.90 -7.10
CA ALA A 393 -18.78 33.56 -6.05
C ALA A 393 -20.03 32.74 -5.69
N MET A 394 -19.83 31.55 -5.13
CA MET A 394 -20.89 30.59 -4.78
C MET A 394 -20.76 30.14 -3.33
N PRO A 395 -21.87 29.75 -2.66
CA PRO A 395 -21.80 29.12 -1.36
C PRO A 395 -20.83 27.92 -1.36
N HIS A 396 -20.17 27.69 -0.24
CA HIS A 396 -19.21 26.59 -0.06
C HIS A 396 -19.51 25.84 1.24
N MET A 397 -19.37 24.52 1.24
CA MET A 397 -19.55 23.68 2.43
C MET A 397 -18.41 22.68 2.59
N GLU A 398 -17.89 22.61 3.80
CA GLU A 398 -16.71 21.83 4.14
C GLU A 398 -16.89 21.15 5.52
N PHE A 399 -16.91 19.82 5.57
CA PHE A 399 -16.75 19.07 6.83
C PHE A 399 -15.44 19.42 7.58
N ARG A 400 -15.42 19.38 8.91
CA ARG A 400 -14.20 19.51 9.69
C ARG A 400 -14.19 18.41 10.73
N GLY A 401 -13.07 17.72 10.91
CA GLY A 401 -12.99 16.64 11.90
C GLY A 401 -11.85 15.68 11.61
N ALA A 402 -11.75 14.64 12.44
CA ALA A 402 -10.76 13.59 12.28
C ALA A 402 -11.07 12.73 11.04
N TRP A 403 -10.13 12.72 10.11
CA TRP A 403 -10.20 11.99 8.85
C TRP A 403 -9.26 10.77 8.90
N TYR A 404 -9.70 9.67 8.33
CA TYR A 404 -9.00 8.39 8.31
C TYR A 404 -9.05 7.77 6.91
N ARG A 405 -8.03 6.99 6.59
CA ARG A 405 -7.94 6.18 5.38
C ARG A 405 -7.59 4.73 5.73
N ASP A 406 -8.24 3.79 5.06
CA ASP A 406 -7.97 2.35 5.23
C ASP A 406 -6.81 1.87 4.33
N TYR A 407 -6.50 0.57 4.35
CA TYR A 407 -5.48 -0.05 3.50
C TYR A 407 -5.84 -0.06 2.01
N ALA A 408 -7.14 -0.11 1.67
CA ALA A 408 -7.61 -0.16 0.29
C ALA A 408 -7.75 1.24 -0.35
N GLY A 409 -7.51 2.32 0.40
CA GLY A 409 -7.63 3.71 -0.08
C GLY A 409 -9.00 4.36 0.17
N LEU A 410 -9.84 3.76 1.00
CA LEU A 410 -11.15 4.28 1.41
C LEU A 410 -11.00 5.38 2.46
N ASP A 411 -11.49 6.56 2.11
CA ASP A 411 -11.52 7.75 2.98
C ASP A 411 -12.84 7.88 3.73
N PHE A 412 -12.76 8.19 5.03
CA PHE A 412 -13.91 8.46 5.87
C PHE A 412 -13.58 9.39 7.06
N LEU A 413 -14.61 10.04 7.60
CA LEU A 413 -14.55 10.91 8.77
C LEU A 413 -15.14 10.20 10.00
N ALA A 414 -14.58 10.43 11.19
CA ALA A 414 -15.26 10.09 12.43
C ALA A 414 -16.40 11.09 12.70
N SER A 415 -17.49 10.63 13.31
CA SER A 415 -18.54 11.54 13.79
C SER A 415 -18.12 12.35 15.03
N ARG A 416 -17.05 11.95 15.71
CA ARG A 416 -16.49 12.67 16.86
C ARG A 416 -15.82 13.96 16.42
N ASP A 417 -16.11 15.05 17.12
CA ASP A 417 -15.62 16.41 16.86
C ASP A 417 -15.90 16.85 15.42
N LEU A 418 -16.93 16.26 14.79
CA LEU A 418 -17.30 16.55 13.42
C LEU A 418 -18.08 17.86 13.39
N GLY A 419 -17.56 18.82 12.64
CA GLY A 419 -18.21 20.07 12.29
C GLY A 419 -18.48 20.20 10.79
N LEU A 420 -19.24 21.23 10.46
CA LEU A 420 -19.49 21.69 9.11
C LEU A 420 -19.22 23.19 9.07
N HIS A 421 -18.36 23.60 8.15
CA HIS A 421 -18.08 24.98 7.86
C HIS A 421 -18.79 25.38 6.57
N ILE A 422 -19.61 26.44 6.64
CA ILE A 422 -20.41 26.92 5.52
C ILE A 422 -19.99 28.37 5.26
N ARG A 423 -19.63 28.68 4.01
CA ARG A 423 -19.37 30.05 3.57
C ARG A 423 -20.44 30.50 2.60
N ILE A 424 -21.03 31.66 2.86
CA ILE A 424 -22.12 32.19 2.05
C ILE A 424 -21.73 33.59 1.56
N PRO A 425 -21.68 33.81 0.23
CA PRO A 425 -21.40 35.13 -0.31
C PRO A 425 -22.45 36.15 0.12
N ASP A 426 -22.04 37.42 0.27
CA ASP A 426 -22.91 38.56 0.60
C ASP A 426 -24.21 38.62 -0.23
N GLU A 427 -24.19 38.24 -1.50
CA GLU A 427 -25.37 38.29 -2.37
C GLU A 427 -26.51 37.32 -1.96
N PHE A 428 -26.23 36.37 -1.06
CA PHE A 428 -27.20 35.43 -0.48
C PHE A 428 -27.58 35.76 0.98
N SER A 429 -26.99 36.80 1.58
CA SER A 429 -27.14 37.14 3.01
C SER A 429 -28.59 37.43 3.45
N ASP A 430 -29.43 37.95 2.55
CA ASP A 430 -30.85 38.24 2.82
C ASP A 430 -31.73 36.97 2.93
N GLN A 431 -31.20 35.78 2.64
CA GLN A 431 -31.96 34.53 2.67
C GLN A 431 -31.95 33.86 4.04
N LYS A 432 -33.11 33.36 4.45
CA LYS A 432 -33.20 32.39 5.56
C LYS A 432 -32.88 31.00 5.03
N LEU A 433 -31.93 30.33 5.67
CA LEU A 433 -31.39 29.07 5.21
C LEU A 433 -31.58 27.97 6.26
N ARG A 434 -31.53 26.72 5.80
CA ARG A 434 -31.55 25.52 6.63
C ARG A 434 -30.60 24.48 6.05
N VAL A 435 -29.99 23.69 6.91
CA VAL A 435 -29.20 22.52 6.52
C VAL A 435 -30.06 21.28 6.64
N ARG A 436 -30.02 20.42 5.62
CA ARG A 436 -30.58 19.07 5.66
C ARG A 436 -29.45 18.06 5.57
N LEU A 437 -29.38 17.15 6.54
CA LEU A 437 -28.50 16.00 6.53
C LEU A 437 -29.28 14.75 6.14
N ARG A 438 -28.71 13.93 5.26
CA ARG A 438 -29.26 12.63 4.86
C ARG A 438 -28.18 11.56 4.97
N SER A 439 -28.57 10.41 5.49
CA SER A 439 -27.84 9.15 5.35
C SER A 439 -28.67 8.21 4.49
N ARG A 440 -28.06 7.17 3.92
CA ARG A 440 -28.85 6.18 3.19
C ARG A 440 -29.64 5.25 4.10
N ASP A 441 -29.02 4.84 5.20
CA ASP A 441 -29.55 3.75 6.03
C ASP A 441 -29.33 3.95 7.54
N LEU A 442 -28.68 5.04 7.97
CA LEU A 442 -28.43 5.28 9.40
C LEU A 442 -29.62 5.93 10.12
N GLY A 443 -30.50 6.65 9.41
CA GLY A 443 -31.71 7.22 9.98
C GLY A 443 -32.39 8.27 9.10
N GLU A 444 -33.53 8.77 9.59
CA GLU A 444 -34.35 9.78 8.91
C GLU A 444 -33.60 11.11 8.70
N PRO A 445 -33.90 11.87 7.63
CA PRO A 445 -33.28 13.16 7.38
C PRO A 445 -33.41 14.13 8.56
N ILE A 446 -32.33 14.83 8.88
CA ILE A 446 -32.28 15.85 9.95
C ILE A 446 -32.27 17.22 9.29
N GLU A 447 -33.16 18.11 9.72
CA GLU A 447 -33.20 19.50 9.25
C GLU A 447 -32.93 20.47 10.40
N VAL A 448 -32.03 21.43 10.17
CA VAL A 448 -31.60 22.41 11.18
C VAL A 448 -31.60 23.82 10.55
N PRO A 449 -32.26 24.82 11.16
CA PRO A 449 -32.20 26.19 10.67
C PRO A 449 -30.78 26.77 10.83
N LEU A 450 -30.35 27.58 9.87
CA LEU A 450 -29.09 28.33 9.95
C LEU A 450 -29.37 29.75 10.46
N HIS A 451 -28.69 30.13 11.54
CA HIS A 451 -28.67 31.51 12.03
C HIS A 451 -27.43 32.21 11.47
N MET A 452 -27.66 33.25 10.67
CA MET A 452 -26.60 34.10 10.09
C MET A 452 -26.24 35.18 11.10
N ASP A 453 -25.24 34.96 11.94
CA ASP A 453 -24.77 35.97 12.92
C ASP A 453 -23.76 36.93 12.27
N ASN A 454 -24.18 37.69 11.26
CA ASN A 454 -23.38 38.72 10.55
C ASN A 454 -22.01 38.29 9.96
N GLU A 455 -21.61 37.03 10.08
CA GLU A 455 -20.37 36.48 9.52
C GLU A 455 -20.64 35.73 8.21
N GLU A 456 -19.78 35.91 7.20
CA GLU A 456 -19.77 35.12 5.96
C GLU A 456 -19.47 33.63 6.22
N ASN A 457 -18.99 33.30 7.43
CA ASN A 457 -18.57 31.98 7.86
C ASN A 457 -19.49 31.46 8.97
N ILE A 458 -20.08 30.29 8.77
CA ILE A 458 -20.92 29.61 9.76
C ILE A 458 -20.23 28.30 10.12
N SER A 459 -20.09 28.02 11.41
CA SER A 459 -19.64 26.72 11.90
C SER A 459 -20.79 26.02 12.65
N MET A 460 -21.07 24.78 12.26
CA MET A 460 -22.10 23.95 12.86
C MET A 460 -21.46 22.66 13.39
N GLU A 461 -21.75 22.30 14.63
CA GLU A 461 -21.36 21.01 15.20
C GLU A 461 -22.33 19.92 14.71
N LEU A 462 -21.80 18.87 14.10
CA LEU A 462 -22.61 17.77 13.55
C LEU A 462 -22.69 16.58 14.50
N GLU A 463 -21.74 16.40 15.42
CA GLU A 463 -21.66 15.24 16.30
C GLU A 463 -23.00 14.95 17.02
N SER A 464 -23.51 15.93 17.77
CA SER A 464 -24.76 15.80 18.54
C SER A 464 -26.01 15.58 17.66
N LEU A 465 -25.98 16.03 16.40
CA LEU A 465 -27.07 15.78 15.45
C LEU A 465 -27.05 14.33 14.98
N LEU A 466 -25.85 13.82 14.63
CA LEU A 466 -25.65 12.45 14.14
C LEU A 466 -25.86 11.39 15.23
N GLU A 467 -25.85 11.77 16.52
CA GLU A 467 -26.24 10.87 17.61
C GLU A 467 -27.67 10.33 17.46
N LYS A 468 -28.57 11.06 16.80
CA LYS A 468 -29.95 10.61 16.51
C LYS A 468 -30.02 9.46 15.51
N TRP A 469 -28.99 9.28 14.70
CA TRP A 469 -28.87 8.17 13.77
C TRP A 469 -28.23 6.95 14.44
N LYS A 470 -28.49 5.78 13.86
CA LYS A 470 -27.82 4.53 14.21
C LYS A 470 -26.32 4.67 13.97
N ALA A 471 -25.55 3.97 14.80
CA ALA A 471 -24.11 3.88 14.60
C ALA A 471 -23.79 3.00 13.38
N GLY A 472 -22.76 3.34 12.63
CA GLY A 472 -22.47 2.70 11.34
C GLY A 472 -21.64 3.57 10.41
N MET A 473 -21.19 3.00 9.29
CA MET A 473 -20.52 3.74 8.22
C MET A 473 -21.46 3.94 7.04
N SER A 474 -21.65 5.18 6.57
CA SER A 474 -22.56 5.50 5.46
C SER A 474 -22.07 6.75 4.71
N MET A 475 -22.43 6.87 3.44
CA MET A 475 -22.33 8.15 2.74
C MET A 475 -23.36 9.12 3.32
N VAL A 476 -22.89 10.24 3.88
CA VAL A 476 -23.73 11.31 4.43
C VAL A 476 -23.69 12.50 3.52
N SER A 477 -24.85 12.88 3.00
CA SER A 477 -25.00 14.09 2.19
C SER A 477 -25.60 15.22 3.03
N VAL A 478 -25.09 16.42 2.78
CA VAL A 478 -25.47 17.65 3.46
C VAL A 478 -25.87 18.68 2.41
N GLU A 479 -27.08 19.22 2.54
CA GLU A 479 -27.69 20.19 1.63
C GLU A 479 -27.96 21.49 2.38
N CYS A 480 -27.51 22.63 1.84
CA CYS A 480 -27.94 23.95 2.30
C CYS A 480 -29.08 24.43 1.42
N LEU A 481 -30.24 24.71 2.02
CA LEU A 481 -31.51 24.97 1.36
C LEU A 481 -32.08 26.31 1.84
N PRO A 482 -32.83 27.04 0.98
CA PRO A 482 -33.70 28.11 1.46
C PRO A 482 -34.78 27.57 2.41
N GLU A 483 -35.18 28.34 3.43
CA GLU A 483 -36.15 27.92 4.44
C GLU A 483 -37.47 27.43 3.82
N ASN A 484 -37.96 28.13 2.79
CA ASN A 484 -39.22 27.83 2.08
C ASN A 484 -39.02 27.13 0.73
N GLY A 485 -37.84 26.54 0.49
CA GLY A 485 -37.49 25.88 -0.78
C GLY A 485 -37.06 24.42 -0.59
N ASN A 486 -37.17 23.64 -1.67
CA ASN A 486 -36.67 22.27 -1.72
C ASN A 486 -35.37 22.11 -2.52
N ARG A 487 -34.91 23.17 -3.18
CA ARG A 487 -33.73 23.14 -4.03
C ARG A 487 -32.46 23.50 -3.25
N PRO A 488 -31.43 22.65 -3.25
CA PRO A 488 -30.19 22.96 -2.56
C PRO A 488 -29.46 24.11 -3.29
N LEU A 489 -28.98 25.08 -2.53
CA LEU A 489 -28.01 26.08 -3.01
C LEU A 489 -26.64 25.44 -3.21
N ILE A 490 -26.29 24.52 -2.31
CA ILE A 490 -25.08 23.71 -2.36
C ILE A 490 -25.33 22.35 -1.68
N LYS A 491 -24.71 21.31 -2.22
CA LYS A 491 -24.68 19.95 -1.68
C LYS A 491 -23.23 19.49 -1.54
N THR A 492 -22.89 18.86 -0.44
CA THR A 492 -21.62 18.16 -0.22
C THR A 492 -21.88 16.78 0.37
N ALA A 493 -20.95 15.85 0.25
CA ALA A 493 -21.08 14.52 0.82
C ALA A 493 -19.72 13.99 1.29
N ALA A 494 -19.74 13.16 2.32
CA ALA A 494 -18.58 12.43 2.80
C ALA A 494 -18.99 11.10 3.41
N ARG A 495 -18.09 10.12 3.40
CA ARG A 495 -18.27 8.89 4.18
C ARG A 495 -18.03 9.23 5.65
N ILE A 496 -19.00 8.91 6.50
CA ILE A 496 -18.91 9.17 7.93
C ILE A 496 -19.10 7.84 8.66
N TRP A 497 -18.19 7.56 9.60
CA TRP A 497 -18.36 6.51 10.59
C TRP A 497 -19.01 7.10 11.86
N ASN A 498 -20.33 6.97 11.93
CA ASN A 498 -21.12 7.39 13.08
C ASN A 498 -20.90 6.46 14.28
N GLY A 499 -20.41 7.01 15.39
CA GLY A 499 -20.07 6.26 16.61
C GLY A 499 -18.59 5.86 16.72
N LEU A 500 -17.74 6.20 15.75
CA LEU A 500 -16.29 6.05 15.85
C LEU A 500 -15.73 7.08 16.84
N GLU A 501 -14.86 6.63 17.75
CA GLU A 501 -14.21 7.48 18.73
C GLU A 501 -12.84 7.95 18.24
N LYS A 502 -11.99 6.99 17.86
CA LYS A 502 -10.67 7.21 17.27
C LYS A 502 -10.13 5.91 16.67
N ILE A 503 -9.13 6.04 15.81
CA ILE A 503 -8.29 4.94 15.37
C ILE A 503 -6.86 5.27 15.80
N GLU A 504 -6.24 4.38 16.56
CA GLU A 504 -4.88 4.57 17.08
C GLU A 504 -4.14 3.23 17.03
N ASN A 505 -2.92 3.20 16.47
CA ASN A 505 -2.11 1.98 16.34
C ASN A 505 -2.88 0.79 15.69
N ASN A 506 -3.68 1.05 14.64
CA ASN A 506 -4.58 0.09 13.99
C ASN A 506 -5.66 -0.53 14.91
N ALA A 507 -5.87 0.01 16.11
CA ALA A 507 -7.00 -0.34 16.96
C ALA A 507 -8.16 0.65 16.70
N ILE A 508 -9.32 0.11 16.31
CA ILE A 508 -10.53 0.90 16.08
C ILE A 508 -11.36 0.89 17.36
N LEU A 509 -11.60 2.07 17.91
CA LEU A 509 -12.39 2.27 19.10
C LEU A 509 -13.68 3.01 18.74
N CYS A 510 -14.83 2.45 19.12
CA CYS A 510 -16.14 3.01 18.85
C CYS A 510 -16.91 3.21 20.17
N ARG A 511 -17.57 4.35 20.33
CA ARG A 511 -18.51 4.60 21.43
C ARG A 511 -19.77 3.75 21.31
N ARG A 512 -20.22 3.52 20.07
CA ARG A 512 -21.44 2.78 19.75
C ARG A 512 -21.11 1.67 18.74
N LYS A 513 -21.68 0.47 18.94
CA LYS A 513 -21.51 -0.66 18.01
C LYS A 513 -22.19 -0.32 16.67
N PRO A 514 -21.51 -0.42 15.52
CA PRO A 514 -22.15 -0.17 14.23
C PRO A 514 -23.23 -1.21 13.94
N GLU A 515 -24.44 -0.75 13.60
CA GLU A 515 -25.62 -1.58 13.35
C GLU A 515 -25.68 -2.10 11.91
N ASN A 516 -25.10 -1.35 10.95
CA ASN A 516 -25.06 -1.74 9.55
C ASN A 516 -23.83 -2.58 9.18
N LEU A 517 -23.10 -3.11 10.16
CA LEU A 517 -21.97 -4.01 9.93
C LEU A 517 -22.46 -5.39 9.48
N LEU A 518 -21.98 -5.87 8.33
CA LEU A 518 -22.22 -7.20 7.81
C LEU A 518 -21.16 -8.17 8.33
N GLU A 519 -21.38 -8.71 9.54
CA GLU A 519 -20.41 -9.59 10.21
C GLU A 519 -20.06 -10.84 9.36
N ASN A 520 -20.99 -11.34 8.54
CA ASN A 520 -20.78 -12.51 7.67
C ASN A 520 -19.98 -12.23 6.39
N GLN A 521 -19.79 -10.96 6.03
CA GLN A 521 -19.01 -10.50 4.88
C GLN A 521 -17.79 -9.68 5.29
N SER A 522 -17.54 -9.61 6.60
CA SER A 522 -16.37 -9.01 7.20
C SER A 522 -15.38 -10.14 7.49
N GLU A 523 -14.10 -9.87 7.30
CA GLU A 523 -13.05 -10.88 7.36
C GLU A 523 -12.11 -10.61 8.53
N ASN A 524 -11.70 -11.68 9.20
CA ASN A 524 -10.62 -11.68 10.20
C ASN A 524 -10.74 -10.67 11.36
N PHE A 525 -11.95 -10.32 11.76
CA PHE A 525 -12.16 -9.37 12.86
C PHE A 525 -12.84 -10.05 14.04
N HIS A 526 -12.58 -9.52 15.23
CA HIS A 526 -13.37 -9.77 16.42
C HIS A 526 -13.79 -8.45 17.04
N LEU A 527 -14.95 -8.44 17.68
CA LEU A 527 -15.47 -7.28 18.37
C LEU A 527 -15.50 -7.55 19.88
N THR A 528 -14.76 -6.77 20.64
CA THR A 528 -14.75 -6.82 22.11
C THR A 528 -15.26 -5.52 22.71
N ARG A 529 -15.73 -5.58 23.96
CA ARG A 529 -16.05 -4.38 24.73
C ARG A 529 -14.96 -4.18 25.77
N LYS A 530 -14.19 -3.09 25.62
CA LYS A 530 -13.16 -2.68 26.58
C LYS A 530 -13.68 -1.45 27.30
N GLU A 531 -13.92 -1.59 28.61
CA GLU A 531 -14.52 -0.53 29.43
C GLU A 531 -15.87 -0.05 28.87
N SER A 532 -15.97 1.23 28.49
CA SER A 532 -17.14 1.86 27.87
C SER A 532 -17.12 1.88 26.34
N LEU A 533 -16.06 1.41 25.68
CA LEU A 533 -15.89 1.44 24.23
C LEU A 533 -15.94 0.04 23.61
N TRP A 534 -16.42 -0.03 22.38
CA TRP A 534 -16.29 -1.19 21.50
C TRP A 534 -14.95 -1.12 20.79
N SER A 535 -14.18 -2.21 20.83
CA SER A 535 -12.89 -2.34 20.18
C SER A 535 -12.99 -3.41 19.11
N PHE A 536 -12.70 -3.01 17.87
CA PHE A 536 -12.42 -3.99 16.83
C PHE A 536 -10.95 -4.38 16.93
N GLY A 537 -10.71 -5.67 16.77
CA GLY A 537 -9.38 -6.23 16.70
C GLY A 537 -9.34 -7.37 15.70
N ILE A 538 -8.12 -7.82 15.43
CA ILE A 538 -7.87 -8.94 14.52
C ILE A 538 -8.23 -10.27 15.23
N HIS A 539 -9.03 -11.13 14.60
CA HIS A 539 -9.40 -12.42 15.20
C HIS A 539 -8.27 -13.43 15.10
N LYS A 540 -7.68 -13.56 13.91
CA LYS A 540 -6.52 -14.40 13.60
C LYS A 540 -5.35 -13.49 13.30
N PHE A 541 -4.44 -13.35 14.27
CA PHE A 541 -3.23 -12.52 14.12
C PHE A 541 -2.32 -12.98 12.96
N GLU A 542 -2.52 -14.23 12.52
CA GLU A 542 -1.96 -14.92 11.36
C GLU A 542 -2.24 -14.22 10.02
N GLU A 543 -3.47 -13.73 9.85
CA GLU A 543 -3.89 -13.12 8.60
C GLU A 543 -3.36 -11.67 8.54
N PRO A 544 -2.71 -11.24 7.44
CA PRO A 544 -1.97 -9.96 7.42
C PRO A 544 -2.89 -8.74 7.47
N SER A 545 -4.17 -8.94 7.18
CA SER A 545 -5.22 -7.93 7.16
C SER A 545 -6.53 -8.47 7.69
N TRP A 546 -7.44 -7.56 7.99
CA TRP A 546 -8.83 -7.81 8.36
C TRP A 546 -9.71 -6.75 7.72
N GLN A 547 -10.97 -7.08 7.48
CA GLN A 547 -11.88 -6.23 6.72
C GLN A 547 -13.22 -6.11 7.44
N LEU A 548 -13.78 -4.90 7.47
CA LEU A 548 -15.14 -4.64 7.91
C LEU A 548 -15.96 -4.19 6.70
N THR A 549 -17.07 -4.89 6.47
CA THR A 549 -18.00 -4.61 5.38
C THR A 549 -19.31 -4.08 5.97
N PHE A 550 -19.72 -2.88 5.55
CA PHE A 550 -20.93 -2.19 6.00
C PHE A 550 -21.96 -2.16 4.87
N GLN A 551 -23.23 -2.32 5.22
CA GLN A 551 -24.36 -2.12 4.32
C GLN A 551 -24.73 -0.62 4.27
N ASP A 552 -24.77 -0.03 3.08
CA ASP A 552 -25.10 1.38 2.88
C ASP A 552 -26.19 1.55 1.80
N GLY A 553 -27.44 1.34 2.20
CA GLY A 553 -28.57 1.27 1.27
C GLY A 553 -28.47 0.01 0.40
N ALA A 554 -28.39 0.17 -0.93
CA ALA A 554 -28.13 -0.95 -1.85
C ALA A 554 -26.63 -1.28 -2.02
N ASN A 555 -25.74 -0.41 -1.54
CA ASN A 555 -24.30 -0.54 -1.73
C ASN A 555 -23.64 -1.19 -0.51
N LYS A 556 -22.38 -1.62 -0.69
CA LYS A 556 -21.52 -2.09 0.39
C LYS A 556 -20.29 -1.22 0.46
N ILE A 557 -19.85 -0.92 1.68
CA ILE A 557 -18.60 -0.20 1.95
C ILE A 557 -17.69 -1.17 2.69
N SER A 558 -16.58 -1.56 2.09
CA SER A 558 -15.59 -2.42 2.73
C SER A 558 -14.36 -1.61 3.06
N ALA A 559 -13.98 -1.64 4.34
CA ALA A 559 -12.78 -1.01 4.84
C ALA A 559 -11.81 -2.11 5.32
N THR A 560 -10.56 -2.07 4.88
CA THR A 560 -9.53 -3.08 5.15
C THR A 560 -8.42 -2.48 6.01
N TRP A 561 -7.96 -3.22 7.01
CA TRP A 561 -6.85 -2.85 7.88
C TRP A 561 -5.78 -3.93 7.87
N ARG A 562 -4.52 -3.56 8.10
CA ARG A 562 -3.43 -4.50 8.35
C ARG A 562 -3.35 -4.86 9.83
N LYS A 563 -2.65 -5.95 10.16
CA LYS A 563 -2.29 -6.27 11.56
C LYS A 563 -1.55 -5.08 12.22
N PRO A 564 -1.66 -4.86 13.54
CA PRO A 564 -0.90 -3.79 14.21
C PRO A 564 0.62 -3.94 14.04
N GLY A 565 1.35 -2.82 13.90
CA GLY A 565 2.81 -2.77 13.75
C GLY A 565 3.29 -2.08 12.46
N ILE A 566 4.61 -1.88 12.34
CA ILE A 566 5.24 -1.38 11.12
C ILE A 566 5.42 -2.54 10.14
N HIS A 567 4.80 -2.42 8.97
CA HIS A 567 4.90 -3.41 7.89
C HIS A 567 5.70 -2.85 6.75
N MET A 568 6.64 -3.63 6.24
CA MET A 568 7.49 -3.22 5.14
C MET A 568 7.32 -4.20 3.99
N VAL A 569 7.20 -3.69 2.78
CA VAL A 569 6.98 -4.49 1.58
C VAL A 569 7.85 -3.96 0.46
N LEU A 570 8.58 -4.87 -0.19
CA LEU A 570 9.22 -4.62 -1.47
C LEU A 570 8.23 -4.99 -2.58
N ARG A 571 7.81 -4.01 -3.38
CA ARG A 571 7.04 -4.26 -4.60
C ARG A 571 8.00 -4.40 -5.75
N SER A 572 7.84 -5.41 -6.58
CA SER A 572 8.59 -5.60 -7.83
C SER A 572 7.63 -5.66 -8.99
N PHE A 573 7.88 -4.86 -10.02
CA PHE A 573 7.06 -4.74 -11.20
C PHE A 573 7.76 -5.48 -12.35
N GLU A 574 7.40 -6.74 -12.55
CA GLU A 574 7.95 -7.60 -13.61
C GLU A 574 6.80 -8.07 -14.52
N SER A 575 6.97 -7.84 -15.83
CA SER A 575 6.11 -8.41 -16.89
C SER A 575 4.61 -8.16 -16.70
N GLY A 576 4.23 -6.95 -16.29
CA GLY A 576 2.83 -6.53 -16.10
C GLY A 576 2.20 -6.96 -14.77
N SER A 577 2.92 -7.69 -13.92
CA SER A 577 2.45 -8.11 -12.59
C SER A 577 3.20 -7.40 -11.47
N CYS A 578 2.46 -6.94 -10.45
CA CYS A 578 3.03 -6.42 -9.21
C CYS A 578 3.24 -7.59 -8.23
N ARG A 579 4.49 -7.99 -8.03
CA ARG A 579 4.87 -8.95 -6.99
C ARG A 579 5.19 -8.19 -5.71
N THR A 580 4.68 -8.66 -4.57
CA THR A 580 4.99 -8.08 -3.26
C THR A 580 5.77 -9.10 -2.43
N LYS A 581 6.89 -8.66 -1.84
CA LYS A 581 7.68 -9.41 -0.85
C LYS A 581 7.60 -8.65 0.47
N GLU A 582 7.15 -9.29 1.54
CA GLU A 582 7.22 -8.70 2.88
C GLU A 582 8.68 -8.65 3.37
N LEU A 583 9.02 -7.56 4.05
CA LEU A 583 10.36 -7.25 4.53
C LEU A 583 10.37 -7.21 6.07
N CYS A 584 11.44 -7.74 6.66
CA CYS A 584 11.70 -7.70 8.08
C CYS A 584 12.46 -6.42 8.50
N ALA A 585 12.30 -6.00 9.76
CA ALA A 585 13.08 -4.90 10.30
C ALA A 585 14.58 -5.24 10.33
N GLY A 586 15.41 -4.32 9.84
CA GLY A 586 16.84 -4.50 9.66
C GLY A 586 17.24 -5.34 8.44
N GLU A 587 16.28 -5.77 7.60
CA GLU A 587 16.58 -6.55 6.39
C GLU A 587 17.45 -5.76 5.41
N SER A 588 18.40 -6.44 4.78
CA SER A 588 19.32 -5.84 3.82
C SER A 588 18.80 -5.99 2.39
N ILE A 589 18.56 -4.88 1.70
CA ILE A 589 18.04 -4.86 0.33
C ILE A 589 19.17 -4.55 -0.66
N PRO A 590 19.49 -5.48 -1.60
CA PRO A 590 20.49 -5.23 -2.61
C PRO A 590 19.95 -4.34 -3.76
N LEU A 591 20.67 -3.29 -4.11
CA LEU A 591 20.29 -2.34 -5.17
C LEU A 591 20.77 -2.81 -6.55
N ILE A 592 20.26 -3.96 -7.02
CA ILE A 592 20.68 -4.59 -8.30
C ILE A 592 19.73 -4.25 -9.45
N ASN A 593 18.41 -4.24 -9.21
CA ASN A 593 17.35 -3.96 -10.20
C ASN A 593 16.49 -2.77 -9.76
N VAL A 594 17.17 -1.64 -9.60
CA VAL A 594 16.69 -0.44 -8.92
C VAL A 594 15.47 0.22 -9.60
N TYR A 595 15.27 -0.03 -10.91
CA TYR A 595 14.30 0.72 -11.72
C TYR A 595 12.84 0.24 -11.64
N ASN A 596 12.58 -0.97 -11.14
CA ASN A 596 11.24 -1.56 -11.12
C ASN A 596 10.81 -2.04 -9.73
N GLN A 597 11.36 -1.45 -8.66
CA GLN A 597 11.11 -1.87 -7.30
C GLN A 597 10.85 -0.70 -6.36
N ASP A 598 9.86 -0.86 -5.47
CA ASP A 598 9.51 0.12 -4.44
C ASP A 598 9.57 -0.47 -3.04
N VAL A 599 10.02 0.34 -2.10
CA VAL A 599 9.90 0.06 -0.67
C VAL A 599 8.70 0.81 -0.13
N VAL A 600 7.80 0.07 0.52
CA VAL A 600 6.58 0.61 1.11
C VAL A 600 6.53 0.24 2.57
N ILE A 601 6.36 1.25 3.41
CA ILE A 601 6.41 1.15 4.87
C ILE A 601 5.08 1.67 5.39
N GLN A 602 4.39 0.88 6.18
CA GLN A 602 3.03 1.14 6.64
C GLN A 602 2.93 0.97 8.14
N GLY A 603 1.92 1.58 8.75
CA GLY A 603 1.72 1.56 10.21
C GLY A 603 2.70 2.48 10.94
N LEU A 604 3.20 3.50 10.26
CA LEU A 604 4.03 4.55 10.85
C LEU A 604 3.16 5.48 11.70
N ASP A 605 3.69 5.86 12.85
CA ASP A 605 3.18 6.99 13.62
C ASP A 605 3.83 8.30 13.13
N ALA A 606 3.31 9.43 13.63
CA ALA A 606 3.84 10.74 13.31
C ALA A 606 5.32 10.80 13.70
N GLY A 607 6.20 11.30 12.83
CA GLY A 607 7.63 11.19 13.06
C GLY A 607 8.48 11.60 11.87
N LYS A 608 9.67 11.01 11.77
CA LYS A 608 10.58 11.20 10.63
C LYS A 608 11.10 9.86 10.12
N ILE A 609 11.28 9.75 8.80
CA ILE A 609 12.09 8.71 8.19
C ILE A 609 13.42 9.32 7.77
N LEU A 610 14.52 8.65 8.10
CA LEU A 610 15.89 9.11 7.86
C LEU A 610 16.63 8.10 6.99
N LEU A 611 17.34 8.58 5.96
CA LEU A 611 18.31 7.81 5.20
C LEU A 611 19.48 8.73 4.82
N GLY A 612 20.68 8.42 5.31
CA GLY A 612 21.83 9.31 5.16
C GLY A 612 21.56 10.70 5.73
N ASN A 613 21.74 11.74 4.92
CA ASN A 613 21.47 13.14 5.29
C ASN A 613 20.03 13.59 4.99
N THR A 614 19.20 12.71 4.43
CA THR A 614 17.85 13.06 3.99
C THR A 614 16.85 12.64 5.05
N SER A 615 15.87 13.51 5.29
CA SER A 615 14.79 13.28 6.23
C SER A 615 13.44 13.56 5.59
N TRP A 616 12.52 12.62 5.70
CA TRP A 616 11.11 12.77 5.31
C TRP A 616 10.26 12.89 6.57
N THR A 617 9.34 13.84 6.61
CA THR A 617 8.44 14.04 7.76
C THR A 617 7.17 13.23 7.56
N ILE A 618 6.83 12.39 8.53
CA ILE A 618 5.58 11.62 8.54
C ILE A 618 4.55 12.41 9.34
N ARG A 619 3.52 12.91 8.65
CA ARG A 619 2.43 13.69 9.26
C ARG A 619 1.52 12.79 10.09
N GLN A 620 0.74 13.39 11.01
CA GLN A 620 -0.10 12.66 11.96
C GLN A 620 -1.17 11.75 11.30
N ASN A 621 -1.59 12.08 10.07
CA ASN A 621 -2.58 11.32 9.31
C ASN A 621 -1.94 10.50 8.17
N GLN A 622 -0.61 10.47 8.07
CA GLN A 622 0.14 9.75 7.05
C GLN A 622 0.70 8.47 7.68
N HIS A 623 -0.01 7.35 7.50
CA HIS A 623 0.40 6.05 8.06
C HIS A 623 1.23 5.20 7.10
N THR A 624 1.50 5.73 5.89
CA THR A 624 2.25 5.05 4.83
C THR A 624 3.34 5.96 4.28
N TRP A 625 4.52 5.38 4.06
CA TRP A 625 5.62 5.97 3.30
C TRP A 625 6.01 5.03 2.17
N CYS A 626 6.28 5.57 0.99
CA CYS A 626 6.63 4.82 -0.19
C CYS A 626 7.74 5.54 -0.94
N ALA A 627 8.76 4.80 -1.38
CA ALA A 627 9.80 5.32 -2.24
C ALA A 627 10.30 4.24 -3.20
N SER A 628 10.62 4.64 -4.43
CA SER A 628 11.28 3.74 -5.38
C SER A 628 12.70 3.47 -4.90
N LEU A 629 13.21 2.25 -5.15
CA LEU A 629 14.61 1.94 -4.88
C LEU A 629 15.56 2.86 -5.65
N SER A 630 15.12 3.42 -6.79
CA SER A 630 15.92 4.37 -7.59
C SER A 630 16.08 5.71 -6.92
N SER A 631 15.01 6.24 -6.36
CA SER A 631 15.08 7.47 -5.57
C SER A 631 15.89 7.28 -4.29
N LEU A 632 15.79 6.11 -3.64
CA LEU A 632 16.60 5.82 -2.45
C LEU A 632 18.07 5.62 -2.78
N HIS A 633 18.38 5.00 -3.93
CA HIS A 633 19.75 4.76 -4.38
C HIS A 633 20.58 6.05 -4.49
N ASP A 634 19.96 7.17 -4.90
CA ASP A 634 20.66 8.45 -5.07
C ASP A 634 20.94 9.18 -3.75
N VAL A 635 20.30 8.75 -2.66
CA VAL A 635 20.32 9.41 -1.34
C VAL A 635 21.24 8.70 -0.34
N ILE A 636 21.69 7.47 -0.64
CA ILE A 636 22.52 6.69 0.26
C ILE A 636 23.92 7.30 0.39
N THR A 637 24.27 7.69 1.62
CA THR A 637 25.61 8.17 2.00
C THR A 637 26.40 7.10 2.75
N ASP A 638 27.72 7.30 2.85
CA ASP A 638 28.70 6.46 3.55
C ASP A 638 28.44 6.25 5.06
N THR A 639 27.69 7.16 5.71
CA THR A 639 27.49 7.18 7.17
C THR A 639 26.24 6.47 7.66
N SER A 640 25.22 6.24 6.82
CA SER A 640 24.03 5.47 7.21
C SER A 640 23.31 4.90 5.99
N PRO A 641 23.61 3.65 5.57
CA PRO A 641 22.82 2.93 4.58
C PRO A 641 21.48 2.44 5.16
N THR A 642 21.20 2.73 6.43
CA THR A 642 20.03 2.25 7.15
C THR A 642 18.93 3.29 7.12
N LEU A 643 17.77 2.87 6.65
CA LEU A 643 16.52 3.59 6.76
C LEU A 643 16.02 3.48 8.19
N ILE A 644 15.84 4.61 8.87
CA ILE A 644 15.45 4.68 10.28
C ILE A 644 14.13 5.43 10.37
N HIS A 645 13.23 4.99 11.24
CA HIS A 645 12.05 5.76 11.63
C HIS A 645 12.18 6.25 13.06
N GLU A 646 12.08 7.57 13.23
CA GLU A 646 12.03 8.25 14.53
C GLU A 646 10.58 8.63 14.83
N SER A 647 9.97 7.91 15.75
CA SER A 647 8.61 8.18 16.22
C SER A 647 8.59 9.44 17.08
N ARG A 648 7.66 10.35 16.81
CA ARG A 648 7.43 11.56 17.62
C ARG A 648 6.81 11.21 18.98
N ASP A 649 5.93 10.21 19.00
CA ASP A 649 5.15 9.85 20.18
C ASP A 649 5.97 9.05 21.19
N SER A 650 6.81 8.13 20.71
CA SER A 650 7.70 7.31 21.57
C SER A 650 9.08 7.92 21.77
N GLY A 651 9.52 8.82 20.87
CA GLY A 651 10.88 9.35 20.84
C GLY A 651 11.96 8.29 20.52
N MET A 652 11.57 7.07 20.12
CA MET A 652 12.49 6.00 19.79
C MET A 652 12.77 5.94 18.29
N ALA A 653 14.04 5.72 17.96
CA ALA A 653 14.50 5.40 16.63
C ALA A 653 14.46 3.88 16.40
N LYS A 654 13.89 3.46 15.28
CA LYS A 654 13.82 2.05 14.87
C LYS A 654 14.44 1.87 13.50
N ASP A 655 15.44 0.99 13.42
CA ASP A 655 16.04 0.58 12.16
C ASP A 655 15.02 -0.23 11.34
N LEU A 656 14.74 0.24 10.13
CA LEU A 656 13.76 -0.35 9.23
C LEU A 656 14.43 -1.26 8.22
N LEU A 657 15.31 -0.73 7.37
CA LEU A 657 15.94 -1.46 6.27
C LEU A 657 17.38 -1.01 6.07
N THR A 658 18.25 -1.86 5.55
CA THR A 658 19.62 -1.48 5.19
C THR A 658 19.85 -1.68 3.70
N PHE A 659 20.33 -0.67 2.98
CA PHE A 659 20.55 -0.78 1.53
C PHE A 659 22.01 -1.14 1.20
N VAL A 660 22.21 -2.06 0.26
CA VAL A 660 23.55 -2.55 -0.10
C VAL A 660 23.75 -2.52 -1.62
N THR A 661 24.83 -1.89 -2.09
CA THR A 661 25.22 -1.90 -3.51
C THR A 661 26.39 -2.87 -3.72
N PRO A 662 26.29 -3.90 -4.58
CA PRO A 662 27.43 -4.77 -4.89
C PRO A 662 28.33 -4.17 -5.98
N HIS A 663 29.65 -4.16 -5.77
CA HIS A 663 30.66 -3.80 -6.76
C HIS A 663 31.49 -5.02 -7.15
N HIS A 664 31.29 -5.49 -8.38
CA HIS A 664 32.03 -6.63 -8.89
C HIS A 664 33.51 -6.28 -9.09
N CYS A 665 34.39 -7.08 -8.49
CA CYS A 665 35.84 -7.00 -8.69
C CYS A 665 36.38 -8.34 -9.19
N SER A 666 37.54 -8.31 -9.82
CA SER A 666 38.24 -9.50 -10.36
C SER A 666 39.64 -9.63 -9.77
N ASN A 667 40.27 -10.80 -9.93
CA ASN A 667 41.63 -11.09 -9.46
C ASN A 667 41.86 -10.77 -7.98
N PHE A 668 40.86 -11.00 -7.12
CA PHE A 668 41.04 -10.83 -5.68
C PHE A 668 42.01 -11.89 -5.15
N HIS A 669 43.00 -11.47 -4.37
CA HIS A 669 43.94 -12.37 -3.70
C HIS A 669 44.38 -11.74 -2.37
N VAL A 670 44.45 -12.58 -1.33
CA VAL A 670 45.04 -12.23 -0.03
C VAL A 670 46.43 -12.86 0.09
N SER A 671 47.42 -12.07 0.46
CA SER A 671 48.78 -12.52 0.77
C SER A 671 49.16 -12.14 2.19
N ASP A 672 49.59 -13.14 2.97
CA ASP A 672 49.97 -12.96 4.37
C ASP A 672 51.49 -13.04 4.53
N SER A 673 52.08 -12.10 5.25
CA SER A 673 53.47 -12.10 5.67
C SER A 673 53.57 -11.81 7.17
N GLU A 674 54.73 -12.01 7.81
CA GLU A 674 54.92 -11.56 9.21
C GLU A 674 54.78 -10.04 9.37
N LYS A 675 54.89 -9.28 8.27
CA LYS A 675 54.95 -7.81 8.26
C LYS A 675 53.65 -7.15 7.86
N ASP A 676 52.78 -7.84 7.11
CA ASP A 676 51.52 -7.30 6.63
C ASP A 676 50.56 -8.38 6.14
N VAL A 677 49.27 -8.05 6.16
CA VAL A 677 48.23 -8.80 5.45
C VAL A 677 47.72 -7.94 4.30
N SER A 678 47.94 -8.39 3.07
CA SER A 678 47.69 -7.62 1.86
C SER A 678 46.53 -8.21 1.05
N MET A 679 45.51 -7.40 0.77
CA MET A 679 44.42 -7.68 -0.17
C MET A 679 44.68 -6.97 -1.48
N ALA A 680 44.74 -7.70 -2.60
CA ALA A 680 44.88 -7.12 -3.93
C ALA A 680 43.68 -7.51 -4.80
N PHE A 681 43.15 -6.57 -5.59
CA PHE A 681 42.06 -6.82 -6.54
C PHE A 681 42.05 -5.81 -7.69
N LEU A 682 41.32 -6.15 -8.76
CA LEU A 682 41.08 -5.29 -9.91
C LEU A 682 39.61 -4.87 -9.94
N ALA A 683 39.38 -3.58 -9.72
CA ALA A 683 38.06 -2.97 -9.83
C ALA A 683 37.62 -2.88 -11.30
N MET A 684 36.32 -2.92 -11.58
CA MET A 684 35.82 -2.78 -12.97
C MET A 684 36.00 -1.35 -13.50
N VAL A 685 35.94 -0.36 -12.61
CA VAL A 685 36.14 1.08 -12.84
C VAL A 685 37.11 1.59 -11.78
N SER A 686 37.83 2.69 -12.06
CA SER A 686 38.66 3.34 -11.04
C SER A 686 37.79 3.72 -9.84
N PRO A 687 38.20 3.41 -8.59
CA PRO A 687 37.49 3.89 -7.43
C PRO A 687 37.71 5.39 -7.25
N ASP A 688 36.69 6.08 -6.75
CA ASP A 688 36.72 7.48 -6.31
C ASP A 688 37.01 7.58 -4.79
N ARG A 689 36.63 6.54 -4.06
CA ARG A 689 36.81 6.42 -2.60
C ARG A 689 36.99 4.96 -2.21
N ILE A 690 37.81 4.71 -1.19
CA ILE A 690 37.88 3.40 -0.52
C ILE A 690 37.51 3.58 0.95
N LEU A 691 36.72 2.64 1.46
CA LEU A 691 36.45 2.45 2.88
C LEU A 691 36.94 1.06 3.29
N MET A 692 37.45 0.96 4.50
CA MET A 692 37.75 -0.32 5.11
C MET A 692 37.09 -0.36 6.49
N GLU A 693 36.34 -1.42 6.72
CA GLU A 693 35.80 -1.78 8.03
C GLU A 693 36.65 -2.90 8.62
N ALA A 694 37.08 -2.71 9.87
CA ALA A 694 37.79 -3.69 10.67
C ALA A 694 36.94 -4.07 11.88
N ILE A 695 36.76 -5.37 12.12
CA ILE A 695 36.02 -5.88 13.28
C ILE A 695 36.94 -6.80 14.07
N ASN A 696 37.18 -6.51 15.33
CA ASN A 696 37.82 -7.45 16.24
C ASN A 696 36.78 -8.49 16.65
N LEU A 697 36.94 -9.71 16.15
CA LEU A 697 36.04 -10.81 16.47
C LEU A 697 36.20 -11.27 17.93
N LEU A 698 37.36 -11.05 18.56
CA LEU A 698 37.59 -11.41 19.96
C LEU A 698 36.83 -10.48 20.90
N MET A 699 36.97 -9.16 20.73
CA MET A 699 36.40 -8.14 21.63
C MET A 699 35.07 -7.56 21.16
N GLY A 700 34.80 -7.57 19.85
CA GLY A 700 33.60 -7.00 19.24
C GLY A 700 33.69 -5.52 18.88
N ASN A 701 34.82 -4.84 19.14
CA ASN A 701 35.01 -3.47 18.69
C ASN A 701 35.17 -3.41 17.17
N THR A 702 34.59 -2.36 16.58
CA THR A 702 34.67 -2.06 15.15
C THR A 702 35.48 -0.79 14.96
N ALA A 703 36.21 -0.70 13.86
CA ALA A 703 36.94 0.48 13.45
C ALA A 703 36.72 0.68 11.95
N LYS A 704 36.55 1.93 11.52
CA LYS A 704 36.37 2.26 10.11
C LYS A 704 37.38 3.30 9.69
N ILE A 705 37.75 3.25 8.42
CA ILE A 705 38.59 4.27 7.79
C ILE A 705 38.19 4.42 6.34
N GLY A 706 38.25 5.63 5.80
CA GLY A 706 38.06 5.83 4.38
C GLY A 706 38.73 7.09 3.88
N THR A 707 39.13 7.07 2.61
CA THR A 707 39.76 8.21 1.96
C THR A 707 39.29 8.33 0.52
N GLN A 708 39.29 9.57 0.00
CA GLN A 708 39.16 9.81 -1.43
C GLN A 708 40.44 9.39 -2.14
N VAL A 709 40.29 8.78 -3.30
CA VAL A 709 41.42 8.22 -4.04
C VAL A 709 41.39 8.68 -5.50
N SER A 710 42.58 8.87 -6.06
CA SER A 710 42.78 9.15 -7.48
C SER A 710 43.25 7.90 -8.23
N ALA A 711 43.27 7.97 -9.57
CA ALA A 711 43.75 6.88 -10.42
C ALA A 711 45.18 6.44 -10.09
N GLU A 712 46.01 7.31 -9.53
CA GLU A 712 47.24 6.91 -8.84
C GLU A 712 47.16 7.45 -7.42
N PHE A 713 47.24 6.57 -6.41
CA PHE A 713 47.12 6.94 -5.01
C PHE A 713 47.94 5.97 -4.15
N GLU A 714 48.74 6.48 -3.21
CA GLU A 714 49.43 5.66 -2.23
C GLU A 714 49.56 6.41 -0.91
N GLU A 715 48.93 5.90 0.16
CA GLU A 715 48.99 6.51 1.49
C GLU A 715 48.85 5.45 2.60
N ILE A 716 49.40 5.73 3.78
CA ILE A 716 49.13 4.97 5.00
C ILE A 716 48.09 5.75 5.80
N LEU A 717 46.97 5.10 6.06
CA LEU A 717 45.88 5.66 6.84
C LEU A 717 45.80 4.97 8.20
N THR A 718 45.45 5.72 9.23
CA THR A 718 45.32 5.24 10.60
C THR A 718 43.86 5.21 11.03
N PHE A 719 43.39 4.04 11.46
CA PHE A 719 42.04 3.81 11.96
C PHE A 719 41.81 4.55 13.29
N GLU A 720 40.55 4.73 13.67
CA GLU A 720 40.16 5.36 14.94
C GLU A 720 40.77 4.67 16.18
N ASN A 721 41.05 3.36 16.07
CA ASN A 721 41.70 2.56 17.12
C ASN A 721 43.24 2.59 17.06
N GLY A 722 43.84 3.39 16.19
CA GLY A 722 45.29 3.48 16.01
C GLY A 722 45.93 2.47 15.05
N GLY A 723 45.15 1.52 14.51
CA GLY A 723 45.63 0.54 13.54
C GLY A 723 45.97 1.16 12.18
N ASN A 724 47.00 0.65 11.47
CA ASN A 724 47.44 1.22 10.20
C ASN A 724 47.09 0.34 8.99
N CYS A 725 46.70 0.97 7.88
CA CYS A 725 46.50 0.33 6.58
C CYS A 725 47.11 1.17 5.46
N ARG A 726 47.97 0.55 4.64
CA ARG A 726 48.49 1.14 3.40
C ARG A 726 47.52 0.88 2.26
N ILE A 727 47.05 1.93 1.60
CA ILE A 727 46.22 1.84 0.40
C ILE A 727 47.08 2.26 -0.79
N ALA A 728 47.20 1.40 -1.80
CA ALA A 728 47.91 1.67 -3.05
C ALA A 728 46.99 1.37 -4.24
N ILE A 729 46.78 2.34 -5.12
CA ILE A 729 45.91 2.26 -6.29
C ILE A 729 46.68 2.71 -7.52
N LYS A 730 46.57 1.90 -8.58
CA LYS A 730 47.08 2.21 -9.91
C LYS A 730 46.02 1.86 -10.95
N GLU A 731 45.42 2.91 -11.51
CA GLU A 731 44.20 2.89 -12.31
C GLU A 731 43.07 2.10 -11.62
N LYS A 732 42.90 0.84 -12.01
CA LYS A 732 41.88 -0.07 -11.47
C LYS A 732 42.44 -1.08 -10.47
N SER A 733 43.76 -1.21 -10.40
CA SER A 733 44.43 -2.16 -9.51
C SER A 733 44.51 -1.54 -8.13
N CYS A 734 43.92 -2.22 -7.14
CA CYS A 734 43.90 -1.80 -5.76
C CYS A 734 44.67 -2.82 -4.91
N ARG A 735 45.52 -2.33 -4.01
CA ARG A 735 46.19 -3.12 -2.97
C ARG A 735 46.01 -2.43 -1.62
N LEU A 736 45.50 -3.18 -0.65
CA LEU A 736 45.25 -2.74 0.72
C LEU A 736 46.10 -3.60 1.66
N SER A 737 47.06 -3.02 2.35
CA SER A 737 48.03 -3.73 3.21
C SER A 737 47.83 -3.34 4.68
N ILE A 738 47.35 -4.27 5.50
CA ILE A 738 47.21 -4.10 6.95
C ILE A 738 48.58 -4.23 7.59
N LEU A 739 49.05 -3.18 8.25
CA LEU A 739 50.31 -3.18 8.98
C LEU A 739 50.00 -3.50 10.45
N PRO A 740 50.61 -4.53 11.07
CA PRO A 740 50.23 -4.97 12.42
C PRO A 740 50.62 -3.97 13.52
N GLU A 741 51.54 -3.04 13.23
CA GLU A 741 51.89 -1.94 14.13
C GLU A 741 50.71 -0.97 14.34
N GLY A 742 50.37 -0.72 15.61
CA GLY A 742 49.28 0.18 16.00
C GLY A 742 47.93 -0.50 16.23
N TRP A 743 47.76 -1.76 15.79
CA TRP A 743 46.57 -2.54 16.10
C TRP A 743 46.64 -3.13 17.51
N GLU A 744 45.49 -3.14 18.19
CA GLU A 744 45.32 -3.87 19.44
C GLU A 744 45.33 -5.39 19.21
N ASP A 745 45.70 -6.13 20.26
CA ASP A 745 45.68 -7.60 20.25
C ASP A 745 44.26 -8.11 19.96
N GLY A 746 44.13 -9.01 19.00
CA GLY A 746 42.85 -9.59 18.64
C GLY A 746 42.80 -10.27 17.27
N LEU A 747 41.71 -11.00 17.04
CA LEU A 747 41.40 -11.57 15.74
C LEU A 747 40.57 -10.57 14.94
N TRP A 748 41.18 -9.98 13.92
CA TRP A 748 40.56 -8.94 13.10
C TRP A 748 40.05 -9.48 11.78
N ARG A 749 38.84 -9.07 11.39
CA ARG A 749 38.30 -9.20 10.04
C ARG A 749 38.32 -7.84 9.37
N PHE A 750 38.86 -7.78 8.16
CA PHE A 750 38.90 -6.59 7.32
C PHE A 750 37.98 -6.77 6.11
N THR A 751 37.04 -5.85 5.94
CA THR A 751 36.08 -5.83 4.85
C THR A 751 36.24 -4.52 4.06
N PRO A 752 36.80 -4.56 2.85
CA PRO A 752 36.87 -3.40 1.98
C PRO A 752 35.55 -3.10 1.27
N SER A 753 35.27 -1.81 1.09
CA SER A 753 34.18 -1.26 0.29
C SER A 753 34.71 -0.10 -0.55
N MET A 754 34.08 0.20 -1.68
CA MET A 754 34.55 1.29 -2.56
C MET A 754 33.40 2.13 -3.08
N GLN A 755 33.73 3.35 -3.51
CA GLN A 755 32.87 4.21 -4.31
C GLN A 755 33.35 4.21 -5.75
N CYS A 756 32.47 3.90 -6.71
CA CYS A 756 32.75 4.01 -8.14
C CYS A 756 31.66 4.81 -8.83
N ASN A 757 32.03 5.84 -9.60
CA ASN A 757 31.12 6.76 -10.27
C ASN A 757 30.12 7.39 -9.29
N GLY A 758 30.61 7.80 -8.12
CA GLY A 758 29.77 8.37 -7.06
C GLY A 758 28.91 7.37 -6.28
N ARG A 759 28.95 6.06 -6.60
CA ARG A 759 28.13 5.03 -5.93
C ARG A 759 28.95 4.20 -4.98
N PHE A 760 28.51 4.11 -3.72
CA PHE A 760 29.21 3.35 -2.70
C PHE A 760 28.67 1.92 -2.58
N GLY A 761 29.56 0.94 -2.36
CA GLY A 761 29.17 -0.45 -2.30
C GLY A 761 30.24 -1.41 -1.80
N ARG A 762 29.80 -2.60 -1.40
CA ARG A 762 30.67 -3.70 -0.97
C ARG A 762 31.29 -4.36 -2.18
N ILE A 763 32.57 -4.73 -2.09
CA ILE A 763 33.24 -5.43 -3.16
C ILE A 763 32.91 -6.93 -3.11
N CYS A 764 32.59 -7.52 -4.25
CA CYS A 764 32.24 -8.94 -4.33
C CYS A 764 32.68 -9.55 -5.66
N ASN A 765 32.68 -10.87 -5.74
CA ASN A 765 32.88 -11.57 -7.02
C ASN A 765 31.57 -11.57 -7.86
N PRO A 766 31.56 -12.09 -9.10
CA PRO A 766 30.34 -12.20 -9.91
C PRO A 766 29.22 -13.07 -9.30
N ARG A 767 29.55 -13.91 -8.31
CA ARG A 767 28.59 -14.73 -7.56
C ARG A 767 28.06 -14.06 -6.29
N GLN A 768 28.48 -12.82 -6.03
CA GLN A 768 28.22 -12.03 -4.83
C GLN A 768 28.89 -12.55 -3.56
N ASP A 769 29.93 -13.36 -3.69
CA ASP A 769 30.73 -13.79 -2.55
C ASP A 769 31.54 -12.61 -2.00
N GLU A 770 31.57 -12.46 -0.68
CA GLU A 770 32.30 -11.42 0.04
C GLU A 770 33.81 -11.57 -0.14
N TYR A 771 34.47 -10.47 -0.45
CA TYR A 771 35.91 -10.37 -0.30
C TYR A 771 36.24 -9.82 1.09
N SER A 772 36.96 -10.62 1.87
CA SER A 772 37.42 -10.22 3.20
C SER A 772 38.80 -10.82 3.49
N SER A 773 39.48 -10.26 4.47
CA SER A 773 40.74 -10.79 4.97
C SER A 773 40.73 -10.88 6.49
N PHE A 774 41.54 -11.76 7.04
CA PHE A 774 41.59 -12.06 8.46
C PHE A 774 43.04 -12.02 8.94
N ALA A 775 43.29 -11.32 10.03
CA ALA A 775 44.60 -11.31 10.67
C ALA A 775 44.42 -11.47 12.17
N TYR A 776 45.22 -12.36 12.76
CA TYR A 776 45.34 -12.42 14.21
C TYR A 776 46.58 -11.62 14.62
N ILE A 777 46.35 -10.50 15.28
CA ILE A 777 47.41 -9.56 15.65
C ILE A 777 47.69 -9.73 17.14
N LYS A 778 48.97 -9.91 17.47
CA LYS A 778 49.44 -10.03 18.84
C LYS A 778 50.78 -9.31 19.01
N LYS A 779 50.85 -8.39 19.97
CA LYS A 779 52.03 -7.57 20.27
C LYS A 779 52.60 -6.87 19.04
N GLY A 780 51.72 -6.36 18.17
CA GLY A 780 52.11 -5.64 16.94
C GLY A 780 52.69 -6.54 15.84
N SER A 781 52.44 -7.85 15.88
CA SER A 781 52.85 -8.81 14.84
C SER A 781 51.70 -9.72 14.45
N ILE A 782 51.72 -10.25 13.22
CA ILE A 782 50.76 -11.26 12.77
C ILE A 782 51.15 -12.59 13.38
N ALA A 783 50.30 -13.10 14.27
CA ALA A 783 50.50 -14.34 15.01
C ALA A 783 49.75 -15.51 14.35
N ASP A 784 50.16 -16.74 14.70
CA ASP A 784 49.47 -17.94 14.25
C ASP A 784 48.06 -18.02 14.87
N PRO A 785 46.98 -18.00 14.04
CA PRO A 785 45.60 -18.11 14.52
C PRO A 785 45.32 -19.39 15.32
N ALA A 786 46.14 -20.44 15.20
CA ALA A 786 45.99 -21.65 16.01
C ALA A 786 46.07 -21.39 17.52
N THR A 787 46.78 -20.34 17.94
CA THR A 787 46.96 -19.96 19.36
C THR A 787 45.73 -19.24 19.96
N ILE A 788 44.73 -18.88 19.15
CA ILE A 788 43.50 -18.23 19.62
C ILE A 788 42.71 -19.14 20.58
N LYS A 789 42.85 -20.46 20.46
CA LYS A 789 42.20 -21.41 21.38
C LYS A 789 42.61 -21.21 22.83
N ASP A 790 43.85 -20.81 23.07
CA ASP A 790 44.37 -20.56 24.42
C ASP A 790 43.72 -19.29 25.00
N GLU A 791 43.54 -18.25 24.17
CA GLU A 791 42.87 -17.02 24.57
C GLU A 791 41.38 -17.26 24.84
N TYR A 792 40.69 -17.98 23.94
CA TYR A 792 39.29 -18.38 24.14
C TYR A 792 39.10 -19.10 25.48
N SER A 793 40.00 -20.04 25.81
CA SER A 793 39.91 -20.82 27.04
C SER A 793 40.00 -19.96 28.30
N SER A 794 40.68 -18.81 28.23
CA SER A 794 40.85 -17.86 29.34
C SER A 794 39.70 -16.86 29.50
N LEU A 795 38.80 -16.73 28.51
CA LEU A 795 37.68 -15.79 28.56
C LEU A 795 36.61 -16.21 29.58
N PRO A 796 35.92 -15.25 30.22
CA PRO A 796 34.76 -15.53 31.05
C PRO A 796 33.57 -16.06 30.21
N PRO A 797 32.61 -16.80 30.81
CA PRO A 797 31.53 -17.46 30.08
C PRO A 797 30.69 -16.55 29.16
N SER A 798 30.37 -15.33 29.60
CA SER A 798 29.61 -14.36 28.79
C SER A 798 30.37 -13.91 27.55
N GLU A 799 31.68 -13.69 27.67
CA GLU A 799 32.55 -13.30 26.55
C GLU A 799 32.81 -14.47 25.60
N LYS A 800 32.94 -15.70 26.12
CA LYS A 800 33.01 -16.91 25.29
C LYS A 800 31.79 -17.05 24.38
N ILE A 801 30.59 -16.79 24.90
CA ILE A 801 29.36 -16.83 24.11
C ILE A 801 29.34 -15.70 23.08
N ALA A 802 29.68 -14.48 23.47
CA ALA A 802 29.72 -13.34 22.56
C ALA A 802 30.72 -13.54 21.42
N PHE A 803 31.91 -14.08 21.73
CA PHE A 803 32.93 -14.42 20.73
C PHE A 803 32.46 -15.54 19.81
N PHE A 804 31.90 -16.64 20.37
CA PHE A 804 31.31 -17.70 19.57
C PHE A 804 30.26 -17.16 18.59
N ARG A 805 29.43 -16.21 19.02
CA ARG A 805 28.42 -15.62 18.14
C ARG A 805 28.99 -14.81 17.00
N ARG A 806 29.96 -13.94 17.26
CA ARG A 806 30.64 -13.21 16.19
C ARG A 806 31.28 -14.17 15.18
N ILE A 807 31.88 -15.26 15.65
CA ILE A 807 32.46 -16.28 14.79
C ILE A 807 31.37 -17.06 14.03
N HIS A 808 30.26 -17.42 14.66
CA HIS A 808 29.16 -18.11 13.99
C HIS A 808 28.52 -17.24 12.90
N ASP A 809 28.21 -15.98 13.20
CA ASP A 809 27.61 -15.04 12.24
C ASP A 809 28.54 -14.83 11.02
N MET A 810 29.85 -14.82 11.26
CA MET A 810 30.85 -14.78 10.19
C MET A 810 30.80 -16.01 9.28
N THR A 811 30.52 -17.20 9.82
CA THR A 811 30.41 -18.46 9.05
C THR A 811 29.15 -18.59 8.22
N LEU A 812 28.13 -17.77 8.50
CA LEU A 812 26.89 -17.71 7.73
C LEU A 812 27.06 -16.92 6.43
N ARG A 813 28.04 -16.01 6.35
CA ARG A 813 28.35 -15.23 5.13
C ARG A 813 29.05 -16.10 4.08
N CYS A 814 28.72 -15.84 2.81
CA CYS A 814 29.38 -16.48 1.67
C CYS A 814 30.66 -15.72 1.33
N HIS A 815 31.80 -16.16 1.87
CA HIS A 815 33.12 -15.60 1.51
C HIS A 815 33.62 -16.19 0.19
N SER A 816 34.40 -15.41 -0.55
CA SER A 816 35.07 -15.88 -1.76
C SER A 816 36.03 -17.02 -1.44
N GLN A 817 36.38 -17.85 -2.43
CA GLN A 817 37.31 -18.96 -2.22
C GLN A 817 38.67 -18.48 -1.69
N GLU A 818 39.16 -17.37 -2.22
CA GLU A 818 40.45 -16.77 -1.85
C GLU A 818 40.43 -16.23 -0.42
N SER A 819 39.30 -15.67 0.02
CA SER A 819 39.09 -15.27 1.41
C SER A 819 39.02 -16.51 2.31
N TRP A 820 38.32 -17.57 1.88
CA TRP A 820 38.20 -18.83 2.62
C TRP A 820 39.53 -19.54 2.82
N ASP A 821 40.42 -19.56 1.82
CA ASP A 821 41.69 -20.26 1.91
C ASP A 821 42.61 -19.71 3.02
N THR A 822 42.45 -18.44 3.41
CA THR A 822 43.17 -17.82 4.55
C THR A 822 42.73 -18.35 5.91
N ILE A 823 41.47 -18.76 6.05
CA ILE A 823 40.88 -19.19 7.34
C ILE A 823 40.56 -20.67 7.42
N ARG A 824 40.64 -21.38 6.29
CA ARG A 824 40.28 -22.80 6.17
C ARG A 824 41.07 -23.73 7.08
N SER A 825 42.32 -23.39 7.40
CA SER A 825 43.22 -24.23 8.20
C SER A 825 42.91 -24.24 9.69
N TRP A 826 42.25 -23.20 10.22
CA TRP A 826 42.07 -23.02 11.67
C TRP A 826 40.62 -22.76 12.10
N LEU A 827 39.82 -22.05 11.29
CA LEU A 827 38.47 -21.64 11.69
C LEU A 827 37.52 -22.81 11.98
N PRO A 828 37.45 -23.88 11.15
CA PRO A 828 36.60 -25.01 11.46
C PRO A 828 36.92 -25.63 12.81
N ASP A 829 38.20 -25.78 13.15
CA ASP A 829 38.63 -26.40 14.39
C ASP A 829 38.40 -25.48 15.60
N LEU A 830 38.56 -24.17 15.45
CA LEU A 830 38.22 -23.19 16.47
C LEU A 830 36.70 -23.19 16.73
N TRP A 831 35.88 -23.08 15.68
CA TRP A 831 34.43 -23.08 15.79
C TRP A 831 33.91 -24.34 16.47
N LYS A 832 34.39 -25.53 16.06
CA LYS A 832 34.02 -26.80 16.69
C LYS A 832 34.42 -26.88 18.17
N SER A 833 35.60 -26.37 18.51
CA SER A 833 36.07 -26.31 19.90
C SER A 833 35.14 -25.43 20.76
N MET A 834 34.75 -24.26 20.27
CA MET A 834 33.82 -23.37 20.97
C MET A 834 32.43 -23.98 21.12
N VAL A 835 31.92 -24.61 20.05
CA VAL A 835 30.65 -25.36 20.09
C VAL A 835 30.70 -26.46 21.15
N HIS A 836 31.81 -27.19 21.25
CA HIS A 836 31.96 -28.26 22.25
C HIS A 836 31.96 -27.71 23.69
N ASP A 837 32.70 -26.62 23.95
CA ASP A 837 32.79 -25.98 25.27
C ASP A 837 31.43 -25.42 25.72
N ILE A 838 30.74 -24.67 24.84
CA ILE A 838 29.42 -24.10 25.12
C ILE A 838 28.38 -25.20 25.29
N HIS A 839 28.43 -26.27 24.48
CA HIS A 839 27.55 -27.42 24.62
C HIS A 839 27.75 -28.14 25.96
N HIS A 840 29.00 -28.36 26.37
CA HIS A 840 29.31 -28.98 27.66
C HIS A 840 28.72 -28.15 28.82
N SER A 841 28.85 -26.82 28.75
CA SER A 841 28.29 -25.90 29.74
C SER A 841 26.76 -25.92 29.75
N ALA A 842 26.11 -25.96 28.57
CA ALA A 842 24.65 -26.05 28.44
C ALA A 842 24.08 -27.36 29.03
N VAL A 843 24.76 -28.49 28.81
CA VAL A 843 24.39 -29.79 29.40
C VAL A 843 24.59 -29.79 30.92
N SER A 844 25.61 -29.09 31.41
CA SER A 844 25.89 -28.94 32.85
C SER A 844 24.92 -28.02 33.59
N GLY A 845 23.95 -27.41 32.90
CA GLY A 845 22.88 -26.62 33.51
C GLY A 845 22.94 -25.11 33.21
N ASP A 846 23.91 -24.62 32.43
CA ASP A 846 23.98 -23.20 32.07
C ASP A 846 22.86 -22.83 31.08
N ARG A 847 21.89 -22.07 31.56
CA ARG A 847 20.73 -21.62 30.79
C ARG A 847 21.11 -20.66 29.66
N MET A 848 22.08 -19.78 29.85
CA MET A 848 22.50 -18.81 28.83
C MET A 848 23.19 -19.50 27.66
N CYS A 849 24.10 -20.46 27.93
CA CYS A 849 24.69 -21.30 26.89
C CYS A 849 23.63 -22.11 26.13
N ARG A 850 22.64 -22.63 26.85
CA ARG A 850 21.53 -23.43 26.28
C ARG A 850 20.69 -22.62 25.31
N GLU A 851 20.17 -21.48 25.76
CA GLU A 851 19.36 -20.58 24.95
C GLU A 851 20.13 -20.16 23.70
N LYS A 852 21.41 -19.81 23.88
CA LYS A 852 22.22 -19.33 22.78
C LYS A 852 22.64 -20.42 21.78
N LEU A 853 22.72 -21.69 22.16
CA LEU A 853 22.89 -22.78 21.19
C LEU A 853 21.60 -23.06 20.39
N ILE A 854 20.44 -23.02 21.04
CA ILE A 854 19.18 -23.28 20.33
C ILE A 854 18.90 -22.15 19.33
N GLU A 855 19.16 -20.88 19.69
CA GLU A 855 19.06 -19.77 18.75
C GLU A 855 19.95 -19.97 17.50
N THR A 856 21.17 -20.52 17.63
CA THR A 856 22.05 -20.77 16.46
C THR A 856 21.48 -21.77 15.47
N LEU A 857 20.57 -22.66 15.92
CA LEU A 857 19.94 -23.64 15.03
C LEU A 857 19.06 -22.98 13.97
N ALA A 858 18.61 -21.75 14.21
CA ALA A 858 17.73 -21.00 13.33
C ALA A 858 18.39 -19.88 12.56
N ASP A 859 19.67 -19.62 12.78
CA ASP A 859 20.38 -18.58 12.05
C ASP A 859 20.50 -18.98 10.57
N ARG A 860 20.06 -18.08 9.70
CA ARG A 860 20.08 -18.25 8.24
C ARG A 860 21.22 -17.42 7.63
N PRO A 861 21.73 -17.80 6.45
CA PRO A 861 22.55 -16.90 5.66
C PRO A 861 21.88 -15.52 5.50
N PRO A 862 22.66 -14.42 5.51
CA PRO A 862 22.11 -13.11 5.23
C PRO A 862 21.66 -13.04 3.75
N GLU A 863 20.65 -12.22 3.44
CA GLU A 863 20.07 -12.16 2.09
C GLU A 863 21.04 -11.61 1.02
N ASP A 864 22.10 -10.89 1.44
CA ASP A 864 23.18 -10.44 0.55
C ASP A 864 24.20 -11.55 0.22
N ALA A 865 24.03 -12.74 0.80
CA ALA A 865 24.81 -13.91 0.41
C ALA A 865 24.35 -14.44 -0.95
N SER A 866 25.26 -15.11 -1.66
CA SER A 866 24.94 -15.81 -2.91
C SER A 866 23.68 -16.67 -2.73
N SER A 867 22.71 -16.57 -3.64
CA SER A 867 21.39 -17.22 -3.51
C SER A 867 21.45 -18.74 -3.34
N GLY A 868 22.52 -19.39 -3.82
CA GLY A 868 22.78 -20.82 -3.63
C GLY A 868 23.68 -21.18 -2.43
N TRP A 869 23.96 -20.23 -1.53
CA TRP A 869 24.89 -20.44 -0.44
C TRP A 869 24.32 -21.36 0.64
N VAL A 870 25.07 -22.42 0.95
CA VAL A 870 24.84 -23.28 2.11
C VAL A 870 26.06 -23.14 3.02
N PRO A 871 25.91 -22.66 4.27
CA PRO A 871 27.03 -22.45 5.18
C PRO A 871 27.97 -23.66 5.28
N LEU A 872 29.29 -23.40 5.32
CA LEU A 872 30.27 -24.49 5.45
C LEU A 872 30.22 -25.14 6.84
N LEU A 873 29.80 -24.43 7.87
CA LEU A 873 29.69 -24.90 9.24
C LEU A 873 28.24 -24.73 9.67
N GLN A 874 27.63 -25.81 10.15
CA GLN A 874 26.26 -25.79 10.63
C GLN A 874 26.14 -26.50 11.96
N MET A 875 25.35 -25.91 12.85
CA MET A 875 25.13 -26.40 14.20
C MET A 875 24.51 -27.81 14.20
N LEU A 876 23.58 -28.07 13.28
CA LEU A 876 22.90 -29.37 13.14
C LEU A 876 23.82 -30.52 12.69
N ASP A 877 24.90 -30.23 11.95
CA ASP A 877 25.89 -31.24 11.55
C ASP A 877 26.81 -31.62 12.72
N GLU A 878 27.24 -30.63 13.50
CA GLU A 878 28.22 -30.83 14.57
C GLU A 878 27.58 -31.36 15.88
N LYS A 879 26.40 -30.86 16.26
CA LYS A 879 25.66 -31.31 17.45
C LYS A 879 24.20 -31.64 17.13
N PRO A 880 23.94 -32.74 16.40
CA PRO A 880 22.57 -33.18 16.14
C PRO A 880 21.82 -33.58 17.42
N ASP A 881 22.53 -33.87 18.51
CA ASP A 881 22.00 -34.15 19.85
C ASP A 881 21.29 -32.95 20.50
N LEU A 882 21.48 -31.72 20.01
CA LEU A 882 20.66 -30.58 20.41
C LEU A 882 19.16 -30.78 20.12
N MET A 883 18.85 -31.53 19.05
CA MET A 883 17.47 -31.87 18.69
C MET A 883 16.93 -33.04 19.53
N ALA A 884 17.79 -33.68 20.34
CA ALA A 884 17.48 -34.79 21.22
C ALA A 884 17.26 -34.36 22.68
N TRP A 885 17.29 -33.05 22.99
CA TRP A 885 16.98 -32.56 24.33
C TRP A 885 15.49 -32.73 24.66
N PRO A 886 15.12 -32.87 25.96
CA PRO A 886 13.72 -32.96 26.38
C PRO A 886 12.88 -31.75 25.94
N ALA A 887 11.60 -31.95 25.61
CA ALA A 887 10.72 -30.91 25.09
C ALA A 887 10.61 -29.67 26.00
N LYS A 888 10.60 -29.86 27.33
CA LYS A 888 10.64 -28.79 28.34
C LYS A 888 11.86 -27.84 28.27
N GLU A 889 12.92 -28.18 27.54
CA GLU A 889 14.16 -27.39 27.46
C GLU A 889 14.15 -26.33 26.35
N TYR A 890 13.23 -26.42 25.38
CA TYR A 890 13.07 -25.47 24.27
C TYR A 890 12.22 -24.20 24.49
N PRO A 891 11.31 -24.06 25.48
CA PRO A 891 10.39 -22.91 25.59
C PRO A 891 11.00 -21.55 25.93
N CYS A 892 12.30 -21.46 26.19
CA CYS A 892 12.94 -20.24 26.73
C CYS A 892 13.34 -19.21 25.65
N LEU A 893 12.74 -19.25 24.46
CA LEU A 893 13.24 -18.54 23.27
C LEU A 893 12.12 -17.78 22.59
N CYS A 894 12.19 -16.44 22.57
CA CYS A 894 11.28 -15.60 21.80
C CYS A 894 11.99 -14.33 21.35
N SER A 895 12.29 -14.24 20.05
CA SER A 895 12.51 -12.98 19.33
C SER A 895 12.70 -13.15 17.81
N LYS A 896 13.09 -14.34 17.31
CA LYS A 896 13.38 -14.58 15.88
C LYS A 896 12.30 -15.39 15.16
N GLU A 897 11.90 -14.92 13.97
CA GLU A 897 10.99 -15.63 13.06
C GLU A 897 11.69 -16.84 12.40
N SER A 898 11.51 -18.04 12.95
CA SER A 898 12.02 -19.29 12.38
C SER A 898 11.04 -20.44 12.59
N SER A 899 10.68 -21.13 11.52
CA SER A 899 9.79 -22.30 11.56
C SER A 899 10.35 -23.45 12.39
N LEU A 900 11.68 -23.66 12.38
CA LEU A 900 12.32 -24.69 13.19
C LEU A 900 12.18 -24.36 14.69
N LEU A 901 12.48 -23.12 15.09
CA LEU A 901 12.28 -22.69 16.48
C LEU A 901 10.81 -22.73 16.87
N PHE A 902 9.93 -22.28 15.99
CA PHE A 902 8.48 -22.34 16.20
C PHE A 902 8.03 -23.78 16.47
N CYS A 903 8.51 -24.75 15.69
CA CYS A 903 8.26 -26.17 15.94
C CYS A 903 8.86 -26.63 17.28
N LEU A 904 10.10 -26.25 17.59
CA LEU A 904 10.79 -26.68 18.80
C LEU A 904 10.12 -26.16 20.08
N VAL A 905 9.72 -24.89 20.11
CA VAL A 905 9.00 -24.26 21.23
C VAL A 905 7.66 -24.96 21.46
N HIS A 906 6.97 -25.34 20.38
CA HIS A 906 5.67 -25.99 20.45
C HIS A 906 5.73 -27.50 20.76
N MET A 907 6.90 -28.14 20.72
CA MET A 907 7.05 -29.54 21.16
C MET A 907 6.62 -29.74 22.62
N LYS A 908 6.84 -28.77 23.51
CA LYS A 908 6.40 -28.88 24.91
C LYS A 908 4.89 -29.06 25.05
N LYS A 909 4.09 -28.44 24.15
CA LYS A 909 2.63 -28.59 24.19
C LYS A 909 2.21 -30.07 23.99
N LEU A 910 3.06 -30.93 23.40
CA LEU A 910 2.81 -32.36 23.22
C LEU A 910 3.08 -33.23 24.47
N GLU A 911 3.70 -32.70 25.53
CA GLU A 911 3.92 -33.46 26.79
C GLU A 911 2.60 -33.88 27.45
N ASN A 912 1.55 -33.09 27.27
CA ASN A 912 0.19 -33.42 27.68
C ASN A 912 -0.70 -33.54 26.45
N LEU A 913 -0.79 -34.73 25.86
CA LEU A 913 -1.58 -34.96 24.65
C LEU A 913 -3.05 -34.55 24.79
N SER A 914 -3.64 -34.65 25.97
CA SER A 914 -5.05 -34.24 26.17
C SER A 914 -5.24 -32.73 26.01
N GLU A 915 -4.26 -31.94 26.45
CA GLU A 915 -4.19 -30.49 26.32
C GLU A 915 -3.69 -30.08 24.93
N ALA A 916 -2.74 -30.82 24.37
CA ALA A 916 -2.23 -30.64 23.01
C ALA A 916 -3.34 -30.83 21.99
N ILE A 917 -4.15 -31.88 22.18
CA ILE A 917 -5.34 -32.10 21.38
C ILE A 917 -6.23 -30.90 21.55
N GLN A 918 -6.52 -30.38 22.75
CA GLN A 918 -7.39 -29.20 22.92
C GLN A 918 -6.79 -27.84 22.48
N SER A 919 -5.53 -27.83 22.05
CA SER A 919 -4.78 -26.61 21.78
C SER A 919 -5.07 -26.05 20.39
N PRO A 920 -5.28 -24.73 20.25
CA PRO A 920 -5.47 -24.10 18.94
C PRO A 920 -4.22 -24.16 18.05
N VAL A 921 -3.11 -24.73 18.52
CA VAL A 921 -1.81 -24.78 17.84
C VAL A 921 -1.69 -25.87 16.78
N PHE A 922 -2.37 -27.00 16.95
CA PHE A 922 -2.23 -28.13 16.03
C PHE A 922 -3.44 -28.23 15.11
N HIS A 923 -3.19 -28.66 13.87
CA HIS A 923 -4.20 -28.79 12.84
C HIS A 923 -5.22 -29.88 13.14
N SER A 924 -6.48 -29.68 12.75
CA SER A 924 -7.61 -30.62 13.03
C SER A 924 -7.34 -32.09 12.66
N SER A 925 -6.49 -32.36 11.65
CA SER A 925 -6.06 -33.72 11.31
C SER A 925 -5.29 -34.43 12.44
N PHE A 926 -4.45 -33.69 13.18
CA PHE A 926 -3.80 -34.17 14.39
C PHE A 926 -4.83 -34.54 15.47
N TRP A 927 -5.86 -33.71 15.66
CA TRP A 927 -6.93 -33.98 16.64
C TRP A 927 -7.71 -35.25 16.31
N ILE A 928 -8.08 -35.42 15.04
CA ILE A 928 -8.86 -36.56 14.56
C ILE A 928 -8.09 -37.86 14.79
N ALA A 929 -6.79 -37.85 14.53
CA ALA A 929 -5.90 -38.99 14.77
C ALA A 929 -5.59 -39.20 16.27
N GLY A 930 -5.44 -38.12 17.04
CA GLY A 930 -5.13 -38.12 18.47
C GLY A 930 -6.23 -38.69 19.38
N ARG A 931 -7.43 -38.97 18.85
CA ARG A 931 -8.50 -39.70 19.56
C ARG A 931 -8.12 -41.14 19.91
N ASN A 932 -7.09 -41.69 19.27
CA ASN A 932 -6.55 -42.99 19.62
C ASN A 932 -5.47 -42.83 20.70
N PRO A 933 -5.66 -43.36 21.93
CA PRO A 933 -4.69 -43.24 23.02
C PRO A 933 -3.36 -43.99 22.77
N SER A 934 -3.29 -44.81 21.72
CA SER A 934 -2.07 -45.50 21.29
C SER A 934 -1.68 -45.09 19.86
N PHE A 935 -0.45 -44.61 19.68
CA PHE A 935 0.09 -44.36 18.33
C PHE A 935 0.32 -45.69 17.60
N SER A 936 -0.36 -45.88 16.46
CA SER A 936 -0.34 -47.12 15.67
C SER A 936 -0.39 -46.84 14.17
N ALA A 937 -0.22 -47.86 13.32
CA ALA A 937 -0.29 -47.74 11.87
C ALA A 937 -1.69 -47.27 11.46
N GLN A 938 -2.71 -47.67 12.23
CA GLN A 938 -4.07 -47.20 12.04
C GLN A 938 -4.20 -45.71 12.38
N THR A 939 -3.50 -45.21 13.40
CA THR A 939 -3.45 -43.78 13.75
C THR A 939 -2.82 -42.95 12.63
N ILE A 940 -1.69 -43.41 12.07
CA ILE A 940 -1.03 -42.78 10.92
C ILE A 940 -1.95 -42.84 9.68
N LYS A 941 -2.59 -43.98 9.42
CA LYS A 941 -3.52 -44.14 8.31
C LYS A 941 -4.72 -43.21 8.42
N THR A 942 -5.32 -43.08 9.61
CA THR A 942 -6.42 -42.14 9.87
C THR A 942 -5.96 -40.69 9.72
N TYR A 943 -4.77 -40.35 10.21
CA TYR A 943 -4.16 -39.03 10.02
C TYR A 943 -4.01 -38.68 8.52
N LEU A 944 -3.54 -39.62 7.70
CA LEU A 944 -3.36 -39.43 6.26
C LEU A 944 -4.66 -39.44 5.46
N GLN A 945 -5.59 -40.33 5.78
CA GLN A 945 -6.92 -40.34 5.19
C GLN A 945 -7.67 -39.03 5.46
N THR A 946 -7.40 -38.38 6.60
CA THR A 946 -7.96 -37.07 6.89
C THR A 946 -7.42 -36.00 5.94
N TRP A 947 -6.16 -36.11 5.50
CA TRP A 947 -5.59 -35.21 4.50
C TRP A 947 -6.18 -35.44 3.10
N GLU A 948 -6.43 -36.70 2.73
CA GLU A 948 -7.01 -37.07 1.41
C GLU A 948 -8.46 -36.61 1.24
N ASN A 949 -9.22 -36.51 2.34
CA ASN A 949 -10.63 -36.11 2.33
C ASN A 949 -10.84 -34.58 2.49
N MET A 950 -9.78 -33.78 2.58
CA MET A 950 -9.85 -32.32 2.73
C MET A 950 -9.84 -31.61 1.37
N ASP A 951 -10.74 -30.64 1.18
CA ASP A 951 -10.72 -29.77 0.01
C ASP A 951 -9.65 -28.67 0.17
N LEU A 952 -8.44 -29.01 -0.27
CA LEU A 952 -7.27 -28.14 -0.15
C LEU A 952 -7.25 -27.02 -1.21
N GLU A 953 -8.16 -27.00 -2.20
CA GLU A 953 -8.22 -25.89 -3.17
C GLU A 953 -8.85 -24.63 -2.58
N GLU A 954 -9.87 -24.78 -1.73
CA GLU A 954 -10.56 -23.65 -1.11
C GLU A 954 -9.68 -22.93 -0.07
N GLU A 955 -8.88 -23.68 0.70
CA GLU A 955 -7.88 -23.11 1.64
C GLU A 955 -6.67 -22.51 0.91
N ARG A 956 -6.29 -23.06 -0.27
CA ARG A 956 -5.20 -22.51 -1.11
C ARG A 956 -5.56 -21.18 -1.75
N LYS A 957 -6.79 -21.03 -2.26
CA LYS A 957 -7.25 -19.77 -2.90
C LYS A 957 -7.21 -18.57 -1.95
N LYS A 958 -7.30 -18.80 -0.64
CA LYS A 958 -7.28 -17.75 0.39
C LYS A 958 -5.87 -17.27 0.77
N ARG A 959 -4.77 -17.95 0.35
CA ARG A 959 -3.45 -17.78 1.01
C ARG A 959 -2.22 -17.74 0.09
N PHE A 960 -2.38 -17.33 -1.18
CA PHE A 960 -1.25 -17.11 -2.08
C PHE A 960 -0.48 -15.81 -1.77
N LYS A 961 0.50 -15.90 -0.87
CA LYS A 961 1.66 -14.98 -0.80
C LYS A 961 2.94 -15.81 -0.68
N SER A 962 4.02 -15.34 -1.30
CA SER A 962 5.34 -15.98 -1.29
C SER A 962 5.98 -16.08 0.11
N SER A 963 5.40 -15.43 1.13
CA SER A 963 5.87 -15.38 2.52
C SER A 963 5.08 -16.23 3.52
N TRP A 964 4.03 -16.97 3.10
CA TRP A 964 3.24 -17.79 4.03
C TRP A 964 4.12 -18.77 4.79
N MET A 965 3.94 -18.91 6.11
CA MET A 965 4.61 -19.89 6.98
C MET A 965 3.53 -20.56 7.88
N PRO A 966 3.69 -21.83 8.29
CA PRO A 966 2.71 -22.50 9.15
C PRO A 966 2.64 -21.86 10.54
N GLU A 967 1.43 -21.50 10.98
CA GLU A 967 1.17 -20.83 12.26
C GLU A 967 0.41 -21.73 13.26
N GLU A 968 -0.01 -21.16 14.40
CA GLU A 968 -0.84 -21.87 15.36
C GLU A 968 -2.16 -22.30 14.68
N GLY A 969 -2.47 -23.59 14.75
CA GLY A 969 -3.65 -24.21 14.14
C GLY A 969 -3.34 -24.97 12.87
N GLU A 970 -2.10 -24.92 12.40
CA GLU A 970 -1.67 -25.52 11.14
C GLU A 970 -0.54 -26.54 11.32
N LEU A 971 0.08 -26.56 12.51
CA LEU A 971 1.13 -27.50 12.83
C LEU A 971 0.63 -28.95 12.73
N LEU A 972 1.47 -29.82 12.18
CA LEU A 972 1.08 -31.20 11.82
C LEU A 972 -0.13 -31.27 10.87
N GLY A 973 -0.38 -30.23 10.07
CA GLY A 973 -1.36 -30.23 8.98
C GLY A 973 -0.77 -30.56 7.60
N PRO A 974 -1.63 -30.82 6.59
CA PRO A 974 -1.19 -31.05 5.21
C PRO A 974 -0.51 -29.81 4.58
N LEU A 975 -0.94 -28.60 4.94
CA LEU A 975 -0.32 -27.36 4.46
C LEU A 975 1.07 -27.14 5.05
N HIS A 976 1.27 -27.44 6.34
CA HIS A 976 2.60 -27.38 6.97
C HIS A 976 3.60 -28.30 6.25
N TYR A 977 3.26 -29.58 6.05
CA TYR A 977 4.14 -30.50 5.34
C TYR A 977 4.45 -30.05 3.91
N ARG A 978 3.43 -29.62 3.15
CA ARG A 978 3.59 -29.17 1.76
C ARG A 978 4.47 -27.92 1.67
N TRP A 979 4.28 -26.95 2.56
CA TRP A 979 5.14 -25.77 2.61
C TRP A 979 6.57 -26.12 2.97
N ALA A 980 6.79 -26.95 3.99
CA ALA A 980 8.14 -27.36 4.39
C ALA A 980 8.87 -28.08 3.23
N MET A 981 8.15 -28.88 2.45
CA MET A 981 8.67 -29.50 1.24
C MET A 981 8.97 -28.47 0.14
N ASN A 982 8.08 -27.49 -0.09
CA ASN A 982 8.30 -26.42 -1.07
C ASN A 982 9.52 -25.59 -0.74
N GLN A 983 9.73 -25.25 0.53
CA GLN A 983 10.91 -24.54 1.00
C GLN A 983 12.19 -25.33 0.73
N PHE A 984 12.16 -26.65 0.97
CA PHE A 984 13.27 -27.53 0.60
C PHE A 984 13.55 -27.49 -0.92
N LEU A 985 12.52 -27.62 -1.77
CA LEU A 985 12.67 -27.63 -3.22
C LEU A 985 13.21 -26.29 -3.75
N GLN A 986 12.70 -25.16 -3.24
CA GLN A 986 13.19 -23.82 -3.58
C GLN A 986 14.66 -23.65 -3.21
N LYS A 987 15.05 -23.97 -1.96
CA LYS A 987 16.45 -23.92 -1.52
C LYS A 987 17.32 -24.89 -2.32
N HIS A 988 16.80 -26.06 -2.69
CA HIS A 988 17.51 -27.01 -3.54
C HIS A 988 17.77 -26.45 -4.95
N HIS A 989 16.78 -25.81 -5.57
CA HIS A 989 16.90 -25.20 -6.90
C HIS A 989 17.88 -24.03 -6.90
N GLN A 990 17.81 -23.18 -5.88
CA GLN A 990 18.80 -22.11 -5.68
C GLN A 990 20.21 -22.67 -5.46
N ALA A 991 20.34 -23.78 -4.71
CA ALA A 991 21.63 -24.44 -4.52
C ALA A 991 22.15 -25.16 -5.78
N ILE A 992 21.27 -25.52 -6.74
CA ILE A 992 21.64 -26.09 -8.06
C ILE A 992 22.21 -25.02 -8.98
N SER A 993 21.61 -23.83 -9.01
CA SER A 993 22.02 -22.75 -9.91
C SER A 993 23.39 -22.16 -9.55
N GLY A 994 23.83 -22.32 -8.29
CA GLY A 994 25.16 -21.94 -7.82
C GLY A 994 26.27 -22.96 -8.13
N THR A 995 27.48 -22.48 -8.43
CA THR A 995 28.67 -23.35 -8.57
C THR A 995 29.22 -23.74 -7.18
N GLY A 996 29.68 -24.98 -6.98
CA GLY A 996 30.35 -25.40 -5.72
C GLY A 996 29.56 -26.31 -4.77
N ASN A 997 28.24 -26.47 -4.93
CA ASN A 997 27.47 -27.45 -4.14
C ASN A 997 27.45 -28.86 -4.74
N ASN A 998 27.98 -29.06 -5.95
CA ASN A 998 27.91 -30.34 -6.68
C ASN A 998 28.37 -31.53 -5.84
N ARG A 999 29.54 -31.42 -5.18
CA ARG A 999 30.07 -32.49 -4.33
C ARG A 999 29.16 -32.76 -3.12
N ARG A 1000 28.58 -31.72 -2.52
CA ARG A 1000 27.68 -31.84 -1.38
C ARG A 1000 26.38 -32.55 -1.74
N ARG A 1001 25.81 -32.16 -2.89
CA ARG A 1001 24.61 -32.77 -3.48
C ARG A 1001 24.80 -34.26 -3.77
N SER A 1002 25.93 -34.63 -4.36
CA SER A 1002 26.24 -36.04 -4.63
C SER A 1002 26.27 -36.88 -3.35
N TRP A 1003 26.89 -36.37 -2.29
CA TRP A 1003 26.94 -37.06 -1.00
C TRP A 1003 25.60 -37.09 -0.28
N ALA A 1004 24.85 -35.98 -0.29
CA ALA A 1004 23.50 -35.92 0.24
C ALA A 1004 22.57 -36.95 -0.43
N SER A 1005 22.63 -37.06 -1.77
CA SER A 1005 21.85 -38.06 -2.52
C SER A 1005 22.23 -39.50 -2.13
N LEU A 1006 23.53 -39.79 -1.94
CA LEU A 1006 23.99 -41.11 -1.50
C LEU A 1006 23.47 -41.44 -0.09
N LEU A 1007 23.53 -40.49 0.84
CA LEU A 1007 23.01 -40.65 2.21
C LEU A 1007 21.50 -40.92 2.21
N CYS A 1008 20.72 -40.15 1.45
CA CYS A 1008 19.28 -40.39 1.30
C CYS A 1008 18.98 -41.79 0.75
N LYS A 1009 19.69 -42.24 -0.29
CA LYS A 1009 19.53 -43.59 -0.86
C LYS A 1009 19.87 -44.68 0.16
N LYS A 1010 20.91 -44.48 0.97
CA LYS A 1010 21.34 -45.47 1.97
C LYS A 1010 20.42 -45.49 3.19
N ALA A 1011 19.92 -44.34 3.63
CA ALA A 1011 18.92 -44.26 4.69
C ALA A 1011 17.65 -45.04 4.33
N ASN A 1012 17.16 -44.90 3.09
CA ASN A 1012 16.01 -45.66 2.58
C ASN A 1012 16.20 -47.18 2.62
N ASN A 1013 17.44 -47.67 2.43
CA ASN A 1013 17.74 -49.11 2.40
C ASN A 1013 18.06 -49.69 3.78
N THR A 1014 18.48 -48.87 4.73
CA THR A 1014 19.00 -49.32 6.04
C THR A 1014 17.89 -49.46 7.08
N ASN A 1015 16.73 -48.83 6.86
CA ASN A 1015 15.61 -48.95 7.77
C ASN A 1015 14.27 -49.00 7.00
N PRO A 1016 13.59 -50.16 6.96
CA PRO A 1016 12.37 -50.35 6.18
C PRO A 1016 11.10 -49.75 6.81
N PHE A 1017 11.16 -49.25 8.05
CA PHE A 1017 9.97 -48.84 8.84
C PHE A 1017 9.60 -47.36 8.73
N PHE A 1018 10.11 -46.64 7.72
CA PHE A 1018 9.90 -45.20 7.62
C PHE A 1018 8.84 -44.83 6.57
N TYR A 1019 7.74 -44.27 7.06
CA TYR A 1019 6.81 -43.51 6.24
C TYR A 1019 7.55 -42.30 5.67
N SER A 1020 7.91 -42.33 4.38
CA SER A 1020 7.74 -41.10 3.61
C SER A 1020 6.24 -40.86 3.52
N LEU A 1021 5.83 -39.64 3.82
CA LEU A 1021 4.54 -39.15 3.36
C LEU A 1021 4.69 -39.05 1.84
N LYS A 1022 4.53 -40.18 1.14
CA LYS A 1022 4.72 -40.28 -0.31
C LYS A 1022 3.75 -39.29 -0.93
N MET A 1023 4.29 -38.22 -1.52
CA MET A 1023 3.49 -37.38 -2.39
C MET A 1023 3.11 -38.24 -3.60
N ASN A 1024 1.82 -38.28 -3.94
CA ASN A 1024 1.45 -38.86 -5.22
C ASN A 1024 2.04 -38.00 -6.34
N LYS A 1025 2.29 -38.60 -7.51
CA LYS A 1025 2.81 -37.87 -8.69
C LYS A 1025 1.99 -36.60 -9.00
N GLY A 1026 0.67 -36.66 -8.81
CA GLY A 1026 -0.24 -35.54 -8.96
C GLY A 1026 -0.16 -34.45 -7.87
N ASP A 1027 0.37 -34.76 -6.68
CA ASP A 1027 0.64 -33.75 -5.64
C ASP A 1027 1.89 -32.94 -5.99
N VAL A 1028 2.93 -33.59 -6.55
CA VAL A 1028 4.16 -32.94 -7.04
C VAL A 1028 3.87 -32.06 -8.27
N GLU A 1029 3.03 -32.53 -9.21
CA GLU A 1029 2.57 -31.75 -10.38
C GLU A 1029 1.68 -30.55 -10.00
N LYS A 1030 0.92 -30.63 -8.90
CA LYS A 1030 0.12 -29.51 -8.36
C LYS A 1030 0.91 -28.56 -7.44
N ILE A 1031 2.11 -28.94 -7.07
CA ILE A 1031 3.06 -28.14 -6.28
C ILE A 1031 3.96 -27.32 -7.21
N SER A 1032 4.32 -27.87 -8.37
CA SER A 1032 5.15 -27.21 -9.39
C SER A 1032 4.42 -26.12 -10.18
N SER A 1033 3.09 -26.17 -10.27
CA SER A 1033 2.27 -25.26 -11.07
C SER A 1033 2.14 -23.84 -10.51
N TYR A 1034 2.85 -23.49 -9.44
CA TYR A 1034 2.60 -22.27 -8.66
C TYR A 1034 3.86 -21.45 -8.29
N GLY A 1035 4.81 -21.34 -9.21
CA GLY A 1035 5.90 -20.34 -9.09
C GLY A 1035 7.24 -20.72 -9.71
N LEU A 1036 7.37 -21.92 -10.27
CA LEU A 1036 8.50 -22.28 -11.12
C LEU A 1036 8.01 -22.26 -12.56
N ASP A 1037 8.51 -21.31 -13.36
CA ASP A 1037 8.23 -21.23 -14.80
C ASP A 1037 8.58 -22.55 -15.47
N GLY A 1038 7.54 -23.36 -15.76
CA GLY A 1038 7.57 -24.43 -16.76
C GLY A 1038 8.50 -25.62 -16.48
N ARG A 1039 7.90 -26.81 -16.54
CA ARG A 1039 8.53 -28.16 -16.62
C ARG A 1039 9.02 -28.75 -15.30
N ILE A 1040 8.10 -29.23 -14.49
CA ILE A 1040 8.42 -30.30 -13.52
C ILE A 1040 7.69 -31.56 -13.98
N SER A 1041 8.37 -32.35 -14.81
CA SER A 1041 7.93 -33.70 -15.21
C SER A 1041 8.96 -34.78 -14.87
N ASP A 1042 9.94 -34.48 -14.02
CA ASP A 1042 11.06 -35.40 -13.77
C ASP A 1042 10.83 -36.28 -12.54
N THR A 1043 10.65 -37.58 -12.82
CA THR A 1043 10.65 -38.68 -11.83
C THR A 1043 11.80 -38.61 -10.83
N ALA A 1044 12.95 -38.06 -11.23
CA ALA A 1044 14.14 -37.89 -10.39
C ALA A 1044 13.95 -36.90 -9.23
N GLU A 1045 13.14 -35.86 -9.39
CA GLU A 1045 12.93 -34.86 -8.34
C GLU A 1045 11.98 -35.36 -7.25
N ALA A 1046 10.95 -36.12 -7.64
CA ALA A 1046 10.08 -36.82 -6.71
C ALA A 1046 10.84 -37.90 -5.91
N GLU A 1047 11.76 -38.62 -6.56
CA GLU A 1047 12.65 -39.57 -5.89
C GLU A 1047 13.59 -38.88 -4.89
N LEU A 1048 14.13 -37.71 -5.24
CA LEU A 1048 14.95 -36.91 -4.35
C LEU A 1048 14.16 -36.41 -3.14
N ALA A 1049 13.00 -35.78 -3.35
CA ALA A 1049 12.14 -35.26 -2.28
C ALA A 1049 11.74 -36.37 -1.31
N SER A 1050 11.37 -37.55 -1.83
CA SER A 1050 11.09 -38.75 -1.04
C SER A 1050 12.30 -39.20 -0.23
N GLY A 1051 13.49 -39.28 -0.85
CA GLY A 1051 14.72 -39.67 -0.16
C GLY A 1051 15.16 -38.70 0.94
N VAL A 1052 14.99 -37.39 0.72
CA VAL A 1052 15.30 -36.36 1.73
C VAL A 1052 14.31 -36.40 2.88
N SER A 1053 13.01 -36.52 2.58
CA SER A 1053 11.95 -36.71 3.58
C SER A 1053 12.23 -37.91 4.49
N CYS A 1054 12.54 -39.08 3.93
CA CYS A 1054 12.90 -40.26 4.71
C CYS A 1054 14.12 -40.03 5.60
N TYR A 1055 15.17 -39.42 5.05
CA TYR A 1055 16.40 -39.16 5.79
C TYR A 1055 16.18 -38.20 6.98
N LEU A 1056 15.50 -37.07 6.77
CA LEU A 1056 15.23 -36.09 7.83
C LEU A 1056 14.25 -36.62 8.87
N SER A 1057 13.24 -37.39 8.45
CA SER A 1057 12.36 -38.11 9.36
C SER A 1057 13.13 -39.10 10.24
N SER A 1058 14.12 -39.81 9.68
CA SER A 1058 14.98 -40.73 10.44
C SER A 1058 15.80 -39.99 11.49
N ILE A 1059 16.40 -38.86 11.13
CA ILE A 1059 17.13 -38.01 12.09
C ILE A 1059 16.21 -37.59 13.24
N ALA A 1060 15.04 -37.04 12.92
CA ALA A 1060 14.07 -36.60 13.91
C ALA A 1060 13.62 -37.75 14.84
N TYR A 1061 13.36 -38.94 14.28
CA TYR A 1061 13.00 -40.13 15.05
C TYR A 1061 14.08 -40.49 16.07
N PHE A 1062 15.34 -40.62 15.65
CA PHE A 1062 16.43 -41.01 16.56
C PHE A 1062 16.69 -39.96 17.64
N CYS A 1063 16.57 -38.66 17.30
CA CYS A 1063 16.61 -37.58 18.27
C CYS A 1063 15.49 -37.69 19.32
N ARG A 1064 14.26 -37.97 18.88
CA ARG A 1064 13.11 -38.01 19.79
C ARG A 1064 13.04 -39.27 20.63
N ASN A 1065 13.44 -40.41 20.08
CA ASN A 1065 13.63 -41.64 20.84
C ASN A 1065 14.64 -41.47 22.00
N GLN A 1066 15.71 -40.70 21.76
CA GLN A 1066 16.73 -40.45 22.77
C GLN A 1066 16.21 -39.58 23.93
N ALA A 1067 15.35 -38.59 23.69
CA ALA A 1067 14.77 -37.78 24.77
C ALA A 1067 13.81 -38.56 25.69
N HIS A 1068 13.14 -39.59 25.16
CA HIS A 1068 12.11 -40.35 25.87
C HIS A 1068 12.62 -41.56 26.65
N GLY A 1069 13.91 -41.57 27.01
CA GLY A 1069 14.46 -42.58 27.93
C GLY A 1069 14.57 -43.99 27.35
N GLY A 1070 14.79 -44.12 26.03
CA GLY A 1070 15.29 -45.38 25.46
C GLY A 1070 16.57 -45.86 26.20
N SER A 1071 16.90 -47.16 26.08
CA SER A 1071 18.13 -47.81 26.61
C SER A 1071 19.38 -46.91 26.47
N PRO A 1072 20.44 -47.02 27.31
CA PRO A 1072 21.61 -46.12 27.28
C PRO A 1072 22.20 -46.06 25.87
N ALA A 1073 21.83 -44.99 25.18
CA ALA A 1073 22.00 -44.78 23.75
C ALA A 1073 22.83 -43.51 23.54
N ASP A 1074 23.96 -43.40 24.26
CA ASP A 1074 25.04 -42.45 23.97
C ASP A 1074 25.57 -42.58 22.51
N GLN A 1075 25.02 -43.52 21.74
CA GLN A 1075 25.32 -43.89 20.37
C GLN A 1075 24.08 -43.98 19.44
N ALA A 1076 22.85 -43.53 19.77
CA ALA A 1076 21.70 -43.72 18.86
C ALA A 1076 21.79 -42.89 17.57
N ILE A 1077 21.77 -41.56 17.65
CA ILE A 1077 21.92 -40.73 16.44
C ILE A 1077 23.35 -40.78 15.89
N LYS A 1078 24.36 -40.72 16.76
CA LYS A 1078 25.78 -40.84 16.35
C LYS A 1078 26.08 -42.20 15.73
N GLY A 1079 25.52 -43.28 16.27
CA GLY A 1079 25.65 -44.63 15.74
C GLY A 1079 24.78 -44.88 14.51
N PHE A 1080 23.63 -44.22 14.37
CA PHE A 1080 22.86 -44.20 13.12
C PHE A 1080 23.66 -43.53 12.00
N LEU A 1081 24.18 -42.33 12.24
CA LEU A 1081 25.04 -41.61 11.29
C LEU A 1081 26.31 -42.42 10.96
N SER A 1082 26.95 -43.03 11.96
CA SER A 1082 28.12 -43.89 11.75
C SER A 1082 27.80 -45.17 10.96
N LYS A 1083 26.64 -45.80 11.21
CA LYS A 1083 26.16 -46.96 10.42
C LYS A 1083 25.85 -46.55 8.98
N LEU A 1084 25.26 -45.38 8.77
CA LEU A 1084 25.01 -44.85 7.42
C LEU A 1084 26.32 -44.58 6.68
N GLU A 1085 27.28 -43.94 7.32
CA GLU A 1085 28.64 -43.71 6.82
C GLU A 1085 29.31 -45.02 6.37
N GLN A 1086 29.29 -46.03 7.23
CA GLN A 1086 29.85 -47.36 6.94
C GLN A 1086 29.12 -48.05 5.78
N SER A 1087 27.78 -48.01 5.77
CA SER A 1087 26.95 -48.61 4.72
C SER A 1087 27.10 -47.92 3.34
N ALA A 1088 27.45 -46.64 3.35
CA ALA A 1088 27.69 -45.81 2.17
C ALA A 1088 29.12 -45.93 1.64
N ALA A 1089 30.02 -46.64 2.34
CA ALA A 1089 31.45 -46.74 2.03
C ALA A 1089 32.13 -45.36 1.86
N MET A 1090 31.67 -44.38 2.64
CA MET A 1090 32.18 -43.00 2.61
C MET A 1090 33.49 -42.89 3.39
N LYS A 1091 34.41 -42.05 2.93
CA LYS A 1091 35.62 -41.69 3.70
C LYS A 1091 35.25 -40.76 4.86
N ALA A 1092 36.12 -40.73 5.87
CA ALA A 1092 35.95 -39.84 7.02
C ALA A 1092 35.72 -38.38 6.55
N GLY A 1093 34.63 -37.78 7.02
CA GLY A 1093 34.24 -36.40 6.70
C GLY A 1093 33.35 -36.22 5.46
N GLU A 1094 33.18 -37.23 4.59
CA GLU A 1094 32.33 -37.11 3.39
C GLU A 1094 30.83 -37.10 3.73
N ALA A 1095 30.41 -37.86 4.72
CA ALA A 1095 29.02 -37.83 5.19
C ALA A 1095 28.67 -36.49 5.86
N GLY A 1096 29.54 -35.91 6.67
CA GLY A 1096 29.33 -34.56 7.22
C GLY A 1096 29.18 -33.48 6.15
N VAL A 1097 29.80 -33.65 4.98
CA VAL A 1097 29.56 -32.74 3.83
C VAL A 1097 28.14 -32.88 3.28
N GLY A 1098 27.60 -34.11 3.19
CA GLY A 1098 26.23 -34.36 2.75
C GLY A 1098 25.18 -33.95 3.80
N ASN A 1099 25.44 -34.23 5.08
CA ASN A 1099 24.57 -33.85 6.20
C ASN A 1099 24.38 -32.33 6.27
N ARG A 1100 25.46 -31.54 6.13
CA ARG A 1100 25.39 -30.06 6.08
C ARG A 1100 24.48 -29.55 4.99
N TYR A 1101 24.52 -30.18 3.81
CA TYR A 1101 23.63 -29.82 2.72
C TYR A 1101 22.16 -30.09 3.09
N LEU A 1102 21.87 -31.29 3.59
CA LEU A 1102 20.51 -31.69 3.96
C LEU A 1102 19.95 -30.87 5.12
N ALA A 1103 20.77 -30.56 6.13
CA ALA A 1103 20.39 -29.71 7.25
C ALA A 1103 20.13 -28.26 6.81
N GLY A 1104 20.96 -27.71 5.90
CA GLY A 1104 20.79 -26.35 5.41
C GLY A 1104 19.59 -26.17 4.47
N THR A 1105 19.32 -27.14 3.59
CA THR A 1105 18.19 -27.05 2.65
C THR A 1105 16.88 -27.57 3.22
N GLY A 1106 16.92 -28.49 4.20
CA GLY A 1106 15.75 -29.24 4.69
C GLY A 1106 15.30 -28.89 6.11
N GLN A 1107 15.75 -27.74 6.64
CA GLN A 1107 15.51 -27.33 8.02
C GLN A 1107 14.01 -27.28 8.40
N GLU A 1108 13.17 -26.74 7.52
CA GLU A 1108 11.72 -26.65 7.71
C GLU A 1108 11.08 -28.05 7.80
N LEU A 1109 11.53 -28.96 6.93
CA LEU A 1109 11.04 -30.34 6.87
C LEU A 1109 11.47 -31.15 8.11
N LEU A 1110 12.69 -30.89 8.61
CA LEU A 1110 13.16 -31.45 9.87
C LEU A 1110 12.29 -30.98 11.05
N GLY A 1111 11.92 -29.70 11.11
CA GLY A 1111 11.01 -29.14 12.13
C GLY A 1111 9.66 -29.85 12.19
N PHE A 1112 9.04 -30.07 11.03
CA PHE A 1112 7.80 -30.86 10.91
C PHE A 1112 7.96 -32.27 11.51
N TYR A 1113 9.03 -32.99 11.12
CA TYR A 1113 9.23 -34.36 11.58
C TYR A 1113 9.55 -34.48 13.07
N LEU A 1114 10.19 -33.48 13.67
CA LEU A 1114 10.45 -33.47 15.10
C LEU A 1114 9.16 -33.40 15.91
N LEU A 1115 8.21 -32.54 15.51
CA LEU A 1115 6.87 -32.50 16.11
C LEU A 1115 6.13 -33.82 15.90
N PHE A 1116 6.22 -34.39 14.68
CA PHE A 1116 5.51 -35.62 14.33
C PHE A 1116 5.97 -36.81 15.18
N TRP A 1117 7.29 -36.97 15.36
CA TRP A 1117 7.83 -38.05 16.18
C TRP A 1117 7.68 -37.80 17.67
N GLU A 1118 7.78 -36.55 18.13
CA GLU A 1118 7.46 -36.21 19.52
C GLU A 1118 6.03 -36.63 19.88
N TRP A 1119 5.07 -36.34 19.00
CA TRP A 1119 3.69 -36.82 19.15
C TRP A 1119 3.63 -38.34 19.24
N GLY A 1120 4.31 -39.05 18.34
CA GLY A 1120 4.35 -40.52 18.33
C GLY A 1120 4.82 -41.09 19.68
N PHE A 1121 5.94 -40.61 20.21
CA PHE A 1121 6.49 -41.09 21.49
C PHE A 1121 5.59 -40.76 22.69
N GLN A 1122 5.05 -39.53 22.75
CA GLN A 1122 4.10 -39.13 23.80
C GLN A 1122 2.81 -39.98 23.76
N ALA A 1123 2.41 -40.44 22.57
CA ALA A 1123 1.25 -41.30 22.36
C ALA A 1123 1.57 -42.81 22.54
N GLY A 1124 2.70 -43.13 23.18
CA GLY A 1124 3.06 -44.50 23.58
C GLY A 1124 3.76 -45.33 22.52
N LEU A 1125 4.31 -44.72 21.45
CA LEU A 1125 5.17 -45.42 20.50
C LEU A 1125 6.41 -45.96 21.23
N SER A 1126 6.63 -47.28 21.17
CA SER A 1126 7.83 -47.92 21.70
C SER A 1126 8.62 -48.56 20.55
N PRO A 1127 9.97 -48.64 20.64
CA PRO A 1127 10.80 -49.32 19.64
C PRO A 1127 10.40 -50.79 19.37
N LYS A 1128 9.73 -51.45 20.33
CA LYS A 1128 9.27 -52.84 20.21
C LYS A 1128 7.94 -52.99 19.45
N ASN A 1129 7.12 -51.93 19.43
CA ASN A 1129 5.84 -51.92 18.70
C ASN A 1129 6.02 -51.53 17.22
N LEU A 1130 7.22 -51.10 16.83
CA LEU A 1130 7.57 -50.74 15.45
C LEU A 1130 7.71 -51.95 14.53
N ASP A 1131 8.12 -53.12 15.03
CA ASP A 1131 8.22 -54.35 14.22
C ASP A 1131 6.84 -54.90 13.76
N THR A 1132 5.75 -54.40 14.35
CA THR A 1132 4.35 -54.72 14.01
C THR A 1132 3.65 -53.66 13.15
N LEU A 1133 4.30 -52.51 12.89
CA LEU A 1133 3.83 -51.40 12.04
C LEU A 1133 4.37 -51.57 10.62
#